data_AF-Q8EV62-F1
#
_entry.id   AF-Q8EV62-F1
#
_cell.length_a   1.000
_cell.length_b   1.000
_cell.length_c   1.000
_cell.angle_alpha   90.00
_cell.angle_beta   90.00
_cell.angle_gamma   90.00
#
_symmetry.space_group_name_H-M   'P 1'
#
loop_
_entity.id
_entity.type
_entity.pdbx_description
1 polymer ?
#
loop_
_entity_poly.entity_id
_entity_poly.type
_entity_poly.pdbx_seq_one_letter_code
_entity_poly.pdbx_strand_id
1 'polypeptide(L)'
;MKSKKDTKSKKGKFWKILAITGIFTVSAATPIALVSKYVIFKNSSNGNSNNNNNNGGGNTNPQNQTITPKLKSSINLSGSIDKIYSSQNSSDTKTLIAQEIKNNLDSAFENSEELKSVNNLNISVEGDFGDNSSWAGIEYSGTNGWSSTVSGNEVLYSTDLNTLNISSLNDLKYQLTDAKIKEILNASDSSKLKTNAEYTVKNKPGFTSNNLIHINVFEILGSSVKNLDLQIPYSSVNFNISNMQISVSGDNVQTTNATTTLNYNVAINTETNSTQIASRPTATASEISDVNKVLVKLGFAEIGSDNNVTLNQKALQEELGIYNVVFSNASIAPSGTTTDGQSGAYKISFDATPIANKGFVWEDGTSTAKSVSFDVNVDVGNITPDLNQTINLTGSVSKIFDTTTTSGTRKDTNTVIAEDIKANPENYFSNGSDLKTISDLAVTVNGNFPTSTWTGSPYETWKSTVTSTNVGIYSPSLPQLNISSLSDLKTKINQLGIYNVLLTSGLTYSGATFAFQNELGFTDDDLLHVCVRVTSTYGNVNVDLGIPLSSINLTVSALAVSVNGTGVQTLTNGNTNYTYNIGIDDTVNFTKPTTVSPLTEENKTNVNEALVSLGFATKNTNSNPNTYTLDSTKISKALGVYNCTFEGIAIQEDSANNYTITLKATPNANYNWDSGTNESRELTFKVDLASS
;
A
#
# COMPACT_ATOMS: atom_id res chain seq x y z
N MET A 1 38.27 11.41 28.40
CA MET A 1 37.57 12.61 28.90
C MET A 1 36.15 12.24 29.29
N LYS A 2 35.80 12.42 30.56
CA LYS A 2 34.47 12.19 31.15
C LYS A 2 33.54 13.33 30.76
N SER A 3 32.28 13.02 30.49
CA SER A 3 31.15 13.84 30.97
C SER A 3 29.94 12.95 31.19
N LYS A 4 29.70 12.64 32.47
CA LYS A 4 28.44 12.14 33.01
C LYS A 4 27.46 13.31 33.15
N LYS A 5 26.18 13.06 32.92
CA LYS A 5 25.12 13.70 33.73
C LYS A 5 23.87 12.83 33.82
N ASP A 6 23.69 12.24 34.99
CA ASP A 6 22.41 11.72 35.50
C ASP A 6 21.43 12.86 35.78
N THR A 7 20.12 12.65 35.59
CA THR A 7 19.08 12.93 36.62
C THR A 7 17.67 12.40 36.28
N LYS A 8 17.25 11.40 37.06
CA LYS A 8 15.93 11.11 37.71
C LYS A 8 14.61 11.73 37.19
N SER A 9 13.67 10.82 36.90
CA SER A 9 12.30 10.63 37.48
C SER A 9 11.40 11.84 37.76
N LYS A 10 10.21 11.86 37.12
CA LYS A 10 8.95 12.31 37.74
C LYS A 10 7.72 11.73 37.01
N LYS A 11 6.90 10.98 37.76
CA LYS A 11 5.54 10.55 37.41
C LYS A 11 4.64 11.77 37.15
N GLY A 12 4.00 11.83 35.99
CA GLY A 12 2.98 12.83 35.63
C GLY A 12 1.68 12.12 35.24
N LYS A 13 0.57 12.66 35.73
CA LYS A 13 -0.75 12.03 35.83
C LYS A 13 -1.47 11.96 34.48
N PHE A 14 -2.15 10.83 34.24
CA PHE A 14 -3.19 10.65 33.22
C PHE A 14 -4.28 11.73 33.36
N TRP A 15 -4.53 12.48 32.30
CA TRP A 15 -5.74 13.28 32.11
C TRP A 15 -6.68 12.51 31.20
N LYS A 16 -7.77 11.97 31.74
CA LYS A 16 -8.91 11.48 30.96
C LYS A 16 -9.84 12.65 30.70
N ILE A 17 -9.96 13.04 29.44
CA ILE A 17 -11.00 13.95 28.94
C ILE A 17 -12.24 13.08 28.67
N LEU A 18 -13.27 13.19 29.53
CA LEU A 18 -14.62 12.75 29.19
C LEU A 18 -15.37 13.96 28.63
N ALA A 19 -15.76 13.87 27.36
CA ALA A 19 -16.75 14.78 26.78
C ALA A 19 -18.15 14.25 27.16
N ILE A 20 -18.86 15.01 27.99
CA ILE A 20 -20.30 14.84 28.27
C ILE A 20 -20.99 16.13 27.85
N THR A 21 -21.90 16.02 26.89
CA THR A 21 -22.91 17.02 26.51
C THR A 21 -24.18 16.21 26.20
N GLY A 22 -25.17 16.12 27.10
CA GLY A 22 -26.34 17.01 27.25
C GLY A 22 -27.54 16.43 26.46
N ILE A 23 -28.82 16.35 26.87
CA ILE A 23 -29.68 17.12 27.79
C ILE A 23 -30.93 16.28 28.20
N PHE A 24 -31.42 16.60 29.41
CA PHE A 24 -32.63 16.31 30.19
C PHE A 24 -33.98 15.90 29.55
N THR A 25 -34.71 15.01 30.25
CA THR A 25 -36.11 15.24 30.67
C THR A 25 -36.39 14.68 32.08
N VAL A 26 -37.38 15.27 32.73
CA VAL A 26 -37.67 15.41 34.16
C VAL A 26 -38.34 14.17 34.78
N SER A 27 -37.95 13.80 36.01
CA SER A 27 -38.87 13.14 36.96
C SER A 27 -38.64 13.64 38.38
N ALA A 28 -39.74 13.69 39.13
CA ALA A 28 -39.95 14.51 40.30
C ALA A 28 -39.09 14.13 41.52
N ALA A 29 -38.75 15.17 42.29
CA ALA A 29 -38.00 15.11 43.53
C ALA A 29 -38.67 14.27 44.62
N THR A 30 -37.87 13.48 45.32
CA THR A 30 -38.06 13.20 46.75
C THR A 30 -36.76 13.52 47.49
N PRO A 31 -36.81 14.13 48.68
CA PRO A 31 -35.60 14.52 49.40
C PRO A 31 -35.06 13.31 50.18
N ILE A 32 -33.85 12.85 49.82
CA ILE A 32 -33.06 11.99 50.72
C ILE A 32 -32.06 12.90 51.43
N ALA A 33 -32.25 13.05 52.74
CA ALA A 33 -31.35 13.74 53.62
C ALA A 33 -30.00 12.99 53.68
N LEU A 34 -28.97 13.58 53.08
CA LEU A 34 -27.58 13.26 53.35
C LEU A 34 -27.20 13.81 54.73
N VAL A 35 -27.10 12.93 55.73
CA VAL A 35 -26.32 13.20 56.93
C VAL A 35 -25.08 12.33 56.88
N SER A 36 -24.03 12.85 56.24
CA SER A 36 -22.67 12.33 56.37
C SER A 36 -22.07 12.86 57.68
N LYS A 37 -21.68 11.95 58.57
CA LYS A 37 -20.61 12.15 59.56
C LYS A 37 -20.33 10.82 60.25
N TYR A 38 -19.26 10.13 59.86
CA TYR A 38 -18.45 9.41 60.84
C TYR A 38 -16.97 9.58 60.55
N VAL A 39 -16.28 9.88 61.65
CA VAL A 39 -14.88 10.20 61.83
C VAL A 39 -14.08 8.92 61.82
N ILE A 40 -12.94 8.92 61.11
CA ILE A 40 -11.96 7.83 61.12
C ILE A 40 -11.22 7.85 62.46
N PHE A 41 -11.31 6.77 63.24
CA PHE A 41 -10.28 6.46 64.25
C PHE A 41 -9.41 5.31 63.77
N LYS A 42 -8.14 5.63 63.53
CA LYS A 42 -7.05 4.68 63.34
C LYS A 42 -6.88 3.86 64.62
N ASN A 43 -6.88 2.54 64.49
CA ASN A 43 -6.44 1.64 65.53
C ASN A 43 -4.90 1.66 65.61
N SER A 44 -4.34 1.95 66.77
CA SER A 44 -2.91 1.74 67.07
C SER A 44 -2.80 1.02 68.41
N SER A 45 -2.00 -0.03 68.39
CA SER A 45 -1.81 -0.97 69.49
C SER A 45 -0.96 -0.37 70.64
N ASN A 46 -1.08 -1.02 71.80
CA ASN A 46 -0.13 -1.16 72.91
C ASN A 46 -0.29 -0.24 74.14
N GLY A 47 -0.42 -0.87 75.33
CA GLY A 47 -0.03 -0.24 76.61
C GLY A 47 -0.94 -0.45 77.83
N ASN A 48 -0.72 -1.54 78.55
CA ASN A 48 -0.89 -1.83 79.99
C ASN A 48 -1.48 -0.79 81.00
N SER A 49 -2.35 -1.33 81.88
CA SER A 49 -2.58 -1.06 83.32
C SER A 49 -3.44 0.11 83.86
N ASN A 50 -4.38 -0.31 84.73
CA ASN A 50 -4.89 0.28 85.99
C ASN A 50 -6.23 1.06 86.07
N ASN A 51 -6.97 0.68 87.13
CA ASN A 51 -8.27 1.11 87.66
C ASN A 51 -8.49 2.64 87.79
N ASN A 52 -9.71 3.13 87.48
CA ASN A 52 -10.69 3.61 88.49
C ASN A 52 -12.03 4.07 87.88
N ASN A 53 -13.10 3.92 88.68
CA ASN A 53 -14.48 4.39 88.50
C ASN A 53 -14.62 5.84 87.95
N ASN A 54 -15.58 6.10 87.05
CA ASN A 54 -16.87 6.75 87.41
C ASN A 54 -17.87 6.82 86.23
N ASN A 55 -19.14 6.88 86.62
CA ASN A 55 -20.40 6.89 85.91
C ASN A 55 -20.60 8.02 84.87
N GLY A 56 -21.33 7.75 83.77
CA GLY A 56 -21.79 8.79 82.83
C GLY A 56 -22.36 8.24 81.53
N GLY A 57 -23.68 8.35 81.33
CA GLY A 57 -24.44 7.68 80.29
C GLY A 57 -24.11 8.06 78.84
N GLY A 58 -24.45 7.14 77.93
CA GLY A 58 -24.34 7.34 76.49
C GLY A 58 -24.18 6.03 75.75
N ASN A 59 -25.10 5.07 75.93
CA ASN A 59 -25.19 3.90 75.06
C ASN A 59 -25.57 4.38 73.65
N THR A 60 -24.57 4.67 72.83
CA THR A 60 -24.71 4.70 71.37
C THR A 60 -23.97 3.50 70.84
N ASN A 61 -24.64 2.35 70.94
CA ASN A 61 -24.33 1.20 70.11
C ASN A 61 -24.24 1.72 68.66
N PRO A 62 -23.12 1.59 67.94
CA PRO A 62 -23.10 1.92 66.52
C PRO A 62 -24.19 1.07 65.89
N GLN A 63 -25.18 1.70 65.25
CA GLN A 63 -26.19 0.96 64.50
C GLN A 63 -25.44 0.15 63.45
N ASN A 64 -25.33 -1.16 63.66
CA ASN A 64 -25.11 -2.13 62.59
C ASN A 64 -26.27 -1.92 61.62
N GLN A 65 -26.08 -1.06 60.62
CA GLN A 65 -27.02 -0.95 59.51
C GLN A 65 -26.88 -2.25 58.73
N THR A 66 -27.85 -3.14 58.91
CA THR A 66 -27.93 -4.37 58.14
C THR A 66 -28.32 -4.03 56.71
N ILE A 67 -27.48 -4.38 55.74
CA ILE A 67 -27.74 -4.26 54.31
C ILE A 67 -28.71 -5.37 53.93
N THR A 68 -29.86 -5.02 53.34
CA THR A 68 -30.76 -6.01 52.71
C THR A 68 -30.45 -6.07 51.21
N PRO A 69 -29.94 -7.20 50.69
CA PRO A 69 -29.70 -7.37 49.25
C PRO A 69 -30.96 -7.15 48.43
N LYS A 70 -30.88 -6.34 47.37
CA LYS A 70 -31.96 -6.10 46.41
C LYS A 70 -31.62 -6.74 45.07
N LEU A 71 -31.96 -8.02 44.94
CA LEU A 71 -31.68 -8.80 43.73
C LEU A 71 -32.59 -8.34 42.57
N LYS A 72 -32.03 -8.21 41.37
CA LYS A 72 -32.80 -7.93 40.16
C LYS A 72 -33.59 -9.16 39.72
N SER A 73 -34.72 -8.93 39.05
CA SER A 73 -35.55 -10.00 38.48
C SER A 73 -34.87 -10.77 37.35
N SER A 74 -33.86 -10.17 36.72
CA SER A 74 -32.98 -10.81 35.74
C SER A 74 -31.56 -10.30 35.88
N ILE A 75 -30.60 -11.22 35.82
CA ILE A 75 -29.17 -10.96 35.77
C ILE A 75 -28.71 -11.16 34.33
N ASN A 76 -28.11 -10.14 33.74
CA ASN A 76 -27.55 -10.20 32.38
C ASN A 76 -26.04 -10.05 32.46
N LEU A 77 -25.32 -11.09 32.04
CA LEU A 77 -23.87 -11.16 32.07
C LEU A 77 -23.34 -11.60 30.71
N SER A 78 -22.09 -11.28 30.44
CA SER A 78 -21.36 -11.78 29.27
C SER A 78 -19.93 -12.09 29.65
N GLY A 79 -19.36 -13.11 29.01
CA GLY A 79 -17.97 -13.49 29.24
C GLY A 79 -17.64 -14.85 28.65
N SER A 80 -16.43 -15.32 28.90
CA SER A 80 -15.95 -16.64 28.49
C SER A 80 -16.77 -17.77 29.14
N ILE A 81 -16.79 -18.94 28.50
CA ILE A 81 -17.58 -20.09 28.97
C ILE A 81 -17.02 -20.70 30.26
N ASP A 82 -15.70 -20.62 30.48
CA ASP A 82 -14.99 -21.15 31.65
C ASP A 82 -15.36 -20.45 32.97
N LYS A 83 -15.92 -19.23 32.90
CA LYS A 83 -16.47 -18.49 34.04
C LYS A 83 -17.79 -19.04 34.57
N ILE A 84 -18.48 -19.87 33.79
CA ILE A 84 -19.78 -20.45 34.20
C ILE A 84 -19.83 -21.96 34.05
N TYR A 85 -18.89 -22.57 33.35
CA TYR A 85 -18.86 -24.01 33.08
C TYR A 85 -17.44 -24.55 33.09
N SER A 86 -17.22 -25.70 33.75
CA SER A 86 -15.93 -26.40 33.78
C SER A 86 -16.10 -27.85 33.31
N SER A 87 -15.39 -28.21 32.24
CA SER A 87 -15.34 -29.59 31.73
C SER A 87 -14.32 -30.48 32.44
N GLN A 88 -13.38 -29.91 33.22
CA GLN A 88 -12.21 -30.62 33.77
C GLN A 88 -12.03 -30.57 35.29
N ASN A 89 -12.61 -29.58 35.99
CA ASN A 89 -12.42 -29.38 37.43
C ASN A 89 -13.65 -29.80 38.25
N SER A 90 -13.40 -30.25 39.48
CA SER A 90 -14.38 -30.54 40.53
C SER A 90 -15.12 -29.32 41.10
N SER A 91 -14.91 -28.13 40.52
CA SER A 91 -15.67 -26.93 40.91
C SER A 91 -17.03 -26.99 40.24
N ASP A 92 -18.06 -27.16 41.05
CA ASP A 92 -19.45 -27.19 40.58
C ASP A 92 -19.77 -25.88 39.84
N THR A 93 -20.44 -25.96 38.68
CA THR A 93 -21.02 -24.85 37.88
C THR A 93 -21.61 -23.75 38.76
N LYS A 94 -22.24 -24.14 39.87
CA LYS A 94 -22.77 -23.23 40.90
C LYS A 94 -21.72 -22.25 41.43
N THR A 95 -20.53 -22.74 41.77
CA THR A 95 -19.44 -21.94 42.32
C THR A 95 -18.95 -20.91 41.31
N LEU A 96 -18.82 -21.33 40.04
CA LEU A 96 -18.38 -20.46 38.95
C LEU A 96 -19.38 -19.32 38.71
N ILE A 97 -20.66 -19.65 38.58
CA ILE A 97 -21.73 -18.66 38.42
C ILE A 97 -21.81 -17.72 39.62
N ALA A 98 -21.73 -18.25 40.84
CA ALA A 98 -21.75 -17.43 42.05
C ALA A 98 -20.57 -16.45 42.10
N GLN A 99 -19.37 -16.89 41.70
CA GLN A 99 -18.19 -16.06 41.61
C GLN A 99 -18.35 -14.99 40.52
N GLU A 100 -18.90 -15.32 39.36
CA GLU A 100 -19.12 -14.35 38.29
C GLU A 100 -20.16 -13.30 38.67
N ILE A 101 -21.23 -13.68 39.38
CA ILE A 101 -22.19 -12.73 39.97
C ILE A 101 -21.50 -11.82 41.00
N LYS A 102 -20.63 -12.39 41.85
CA LYS A 102 -19.86 -11.62 42.84
C LYS A 102 -18.89 -10.62 42.19
N ASN A 103 -18.31 -10.98 41.05
CA ASN A 103 -17.43 -10.09 40.29
C ASN A 103 -18.23 -8.97 39.59
N ASN A 104 -19.53 -9.15 39.36
CA ASN A 104 -20.39 -8.26 38.59
C ASN A 104 -21.66 -7.84 39.38
N LEU A 105 -21.48 -7.39 40.63
CA LEU A 105 -22.60 -7.06 41.53
C LEU A 105 -23.59 -6.05 40.92
N ASP A 106 -23.11 -5.08 40.12
CA ASP A 106 -23.95 -4.06 39.48
C ASP A 106 -24.96 -4.66 38.50
N SER A 107 -24.63 -5.80 37.90
CA SER A 107 -25.51 -6.53 36.98
C SER A 107 -26.56 -7.34 37.73
N ALA A 108 -26.30 -7.73 38.98
CA ALA A 108 -27.15 -8.61 39.76
C ALA A 108 -28.02 -7.92 40.82
N PHE A 109 -27.56 -6.80 41.39
CA PHE A 109 -28.22 -6.12 42.53
C PHE A 109 -28.50 -4.64 42.25
N GLU A 110 -29.61 -4.11 42.76
CA GLU A 110 -29.93 -2.68 42.70
C GLU A 110 -29.11 -1.85 43.68
N ASN A 111 -28.68 -2.44 44.81
CA ASN A 111 -27.85 -1.82 45.83
C ASN A 111 -26.42 -2.38 45.86
N SER A 112 -25.85 -2.60 44.67
CA SER A 112 -24.52 -3.20 44.49
C SER A 112 -23.39 -2.45 45.21
N GLU A 113 -23.42 -1.11 45.24
CA GLU A 113 -22.40 -0.29 45.92
C GLU A 113 -22.34 -0.55 47.44
N GLU A 114 -23.47 -0.81 48.09
CA GLU A 114 -23.51 -1.20 49.51
C GLU A 114 -22.85 -2.57 49.70
N LEU A 115 -23.17 -3.53 48.82
CA LEU A 115 -22.63 -4.89 48.87
C LEU A 115 -21.13 -4.96 48.57
N LYS A 116 -20.59 -4.09 47.71
CA LYS A 116 -19.15 -3.97 47.43
C LYS A 116 -18.32 -3.63 48.69
N SER A 117 -18.94 -3.02 49.70
CA SER A 117 -18.26 -2.65 50.96
C SER A 117 -18.14 -3.82 51.96
N VAL A 118 -18.76 -4.96 51.67
CA VAL A 118 -18.81 -6.13 52.57
C VAL A 118 -17.65 -7.08 52.23
N ASN A 119 -16.62 -7.11 53.10
CA ASN A 119 -15.40 -7.89 52.86
C ASN A 119 -15.62 -9.40 52.75
N ASN A 120 -16.57 -9.95 53.50
CA ASN A 120 -16.87 -11.39 53.55
C ASN A 120 -18.20 -11.72 52.84
N LEU A 121 -18.61 -10.92 51.85
CA LEU A 121 -19.81 -11.18 51.07
C LEU A 121 -19.74 -12.59 50.45
N ASN A 122 -20.71 -13.42 50.79
CA ASN A 122 -20.88 -14.76 50.29
C ASN A 122 -22.12 -14.80 49.39
N ILE A 123 -21.94 -15.31 48.18
CA ILE A 123 -23.01 -15.56 47.22
C ILE A 123 -22.96 -17.05 46.91
N SER A 124 -24.10 -17.73 47.01
CA SER A 124 -24.26 -19.10 46.54
C SER A 124 -25.46 -19.16 45.61
N VAL A 125 -25.39 -20.04 44.62
CA VAL A 125 -26.49 -20.24 43.68
C VAL A 125 -26.94 -21.70 43.71
N GLU A 126 -28.24 -21.89 43.58
CA GLU A 126 -28.89 -23.18 43.41
C GLU A 126 -29.82 -23.09 42.20
N GLY A 127 -29.91 -24.16 41.43
CA GLY A 127 -30.62 -24.17 40.16
C GLY A 127 -30.57 -25.54 39.52
N ASP A 128 -31.50 -25.79 38.60
CA ASP A 128 -31.47 -26.99 37.79
C ASP A 128 -30.46 -26.80 36.65
N PHE A 129 -29.18 -26.93 36.98
CA PHE A 129 -28.08 -26.79 36.03
C PHE A 129 -27.93 -28.03 35.12
N GLY A 130 -28.76 -29.06 35.32
CA GLY A 130 -28.69 -30.37 34.67
C GLY A 130 -27.39 -31.11 34.99
N ASP A 131 -27.46 -32.38 35.40
CA ASP A 131 -26.25 -33.20 35.42
C ASP A 131 -25.85 -33.56 33.99
N ASN A 132 -24.56 -33.76 33.71
CA ASN A 132 -24.12 -34.22 32.38
C ASN A 132 -24.45 -35.72 32.15
N SER A 133 -25.31 -36.34 32.95
CA SER A 133 -25.55 -37.79 32.96
C SER A 133 -26.14 -38.31 31.64
N SER A 134 -26.88 -37.45 30.91
CA SER A 134 -27.46 -37.82 29.62
C SER A 134 -26.40 -37.92 28.50
N TRP A 135 -25.24 -37.30 28.69
CA TRP A 135 -24.09 -37.34 27.78
C TRP A 135 -23.19 -38.53 28.11
N ALA A 136 -23.61 -39.72 27.66
CA ALA A 136 -22.86 -40.96 27.78
C ALA A 136 -22.11 -41.31 26.48
N GLY A 137 -21.07 -42.15 26.59
CA GLY A 137 -20.31 -42.67 25.45
C GLY A 137 -18.84 -42.25 25.47
N ILE A 138 -18.20 -42.32 24.30
CA ILE A 138 -16.77 -42.04 24.12
C ILE A 138 -16.52 -40.54 24.30
N GLU A 139 -15.34 -40.16 24.79
CA GLU A 139 -14.92 -38.76 24.96
C GLU A 139 -14.36 -38.16 23.67
N TYR A 140 -14.40 -36.83 23.57
CA TYR A 140 -13.71 -36.09 22.51
C TYR A 140 -12.23 -35.96 22.90
N SER A 141 -11.40 -36.91 22.47
CA SER A 141 -9.99 -36.97 22.89
C SER A 141 -9.07 -37.62 21.85
N GLY A 142 -8.37 -36.82 21.04
CA GLY A 142 -7.29 -37.27 20.16
C GLY A 142 -7.53 -38.60 19.42
N THR A 143 -6.54 -39.49 19.45
CA THR A 143 -6.58 -40.82 18.80
C THR A 143 -7.51 -41.83 19.46
N ASN A 144 -7.76 -41.71 20.77
CA ASN A 144 -8.53 -42.70 21.54
C ASN A 144 -10.00 -42.31 21.76
N GLY A 145 -10.37 -41.09 21.38
CA GLY A 145 -11.72 -40.54 21.48
C GLY A 145 -12.41 -40.46 20.12
N TRP A 146 -13.64 -39.98 20.10
CA TRP A 146 -14.43 -39.95 18.86
C TRP A 146 -13.95 -38.89 17.85
N SER A 147 -13.09 -37.95 18.26
CA SER A 147 -12.44 -36.97 17.39
C SER A 147 -11.66 -37.60 16.22
N SER A 148 -11.11 -38.81 16.39
CA SER A 148 -10.41 -39.52 15.30
C SER A 148 -11.36 -40.12 14.25
N THR A 149 -12.65 -40.25 14.57
CA THR A 149 -13.65 -40.91 13.71
C THR A 149 -14.39 -39.96 12.77
N VAL A 150 -14.13 -38.65 12.90
CA VAL A 150 -14.88 -37.57 12.25
C VAL A 150 -14.03 -36.71 11.31
N SER A 151 -12.75 -37.05 11.11
CA SER A 151 -11.87 -36.30 10.22
C SER A 151 -12.43 -36.20 8.80
N GLY A 152 -12.55 -34.97 8.28
CA GLY A 152 -13.17 -34.67 6.98
C GLY A 152 -14.70 -34.57 7.01
N ASN A 153 -15.33 -34.78 8.17
CA ASN A 153 -16.77 -34.75 8.39
C ASN A 153 -17.20 -33.65 9.37
N GLU A 154 -16.39 -32.61 9.50
CA GLU A 154 -16.61 -31.45 10.35
C GLU A 154 -17.66 -30.51 9.74
N VAL A 155 -18.55 -29.97 10.55
CA VAL A 155 -19.57 -29.00 10.15
C VAL A 155 -19.55 -27.86 11.15
N LEU A 156 -19.04 -26.70 10.73
CA LEU A 156 -19.06 -25.48 11.52
C LEU A 156 -20.48 -24.88 11.53
N TYR A 157 -21.03 -24.64 12.71
CA TYR A 157 -22.33 -24.01 12.89
C TYR A 157 -22.37 -22.63 12.25
N SER A 158 -23.24 -22.46 11.25
CA SER A 158 -23.33 -21.23 10.47
C SER A 158 -23.71 -19.99 11.28
N THR A 159 -23.07 -18.86 10.97
CA THR A 159 -23.39 -17.52 11.49
C THR A 159 -24.77 -17.02 11.06
N ASP A 160 -25.36 -17.61 10.02
CA ASP A 160 -26.70 -17.26 9.54
C ASP A 160 -27.78 -17.75 10.48
N LEU A 161 -27.50 -18.78 11.26
CA LEU A 161 -28.40 -19.32 12.28
C LEU A 161 -28.47 -18.39 13.50
N ASN A 162 -29.48 -18.61 14.34
CA ASN A 162 -29.64 -17.88 15.59
C ASN A 162 -28.84 -18.55 16.70
N THR A 163 -28.32 -17.74 17.63
CA THR A 163 -27.67 -18.23 18.86
C THR A 163 -28.58 -19.23 19.59
N LEU A 164 -28.00 -20.34 20.03
CA LEU A 164 -28.70 -21.38 20.79
C LEU A 164 -28.86 -20.91 22.24
N ASN A 165 -30.10 -20.75 22.70
CA ASN A 165 -30.38 -20.40 24.08
C ASN A 165 -30.67 -21.69 24.85
N ILE A 166 -29.80 -22.05 25.79
CA ILE A 166 -29.87 -23.30 26.53
C ILE A 166 -29.91 -23.05 28.03
N SER A 167 -30.62 -23.90 28.77
CA SER A 167 -30.64 -23.88 30.24
C SER A 167 -29.55 -24.80 30.84
N SER A 168 -29.09 -25.78 30.07
CA SER A 168 -28.03 -26.73 30.44
C SER A 168 -27.46 -27.40 29.19
N LEU A 169 -26.39 -28.18 29.33
CA LEU A 169 -25.91 -29.02 28.22
C LEU A 169 -26.90 -30.13 27.84
N ASN A 170 -27.72 -30.62 28.77
CA ASN A 170 -28.78 -31.56 28.42
C ASN A 170 -29.85 -30.90 27.56
N ASP A 171 -30.21 -29.65 27.87
CA ASP A 171 -31.12 -28.86 27.03
C ASP A 171 -30.55 -28.69 25.62
N LEU A 172 -29.25 -28.37 25.48
CA LEU A 172 -28.58 -28.36 24.17
C LEU A 172 -28.79 -29.68 23.42
N LYS A 173 -28.60 -30.83 24.09
CA LYS A 173 -28.82 -32.16 23.49
C LYS A 173 -30.25 -32.33 22.99
N TYR A 174 -31.23 -31.93 23.79
CA TYR A 174 -32.65 -32.07 23.46
C TYR A 174 -33.09 -31.13 22.33
N GLN A 175 -32.51 -29.93 22.25
CA GLN A 175 -32.76 -28.99 21.15
C GLN A 175 -32.18 -29.50 19.82
N LEU A 176 -31.09 -30.26 19.84
CA LEU A 176 -30.47 -30.89 18.67
C LEU A 176 -31.22 -32.14 18.19
N THR A 177 -32.49 -31.94 17.82
CA THR A 177 -33.34 -32.96 17.17
C THR A 177 -32.89 -33.24 15.73
N ASP A 178 -33.33 -34.35 15.13
CA ASP A 178 -33.10 -34.66 13.70
C ASP A 178 -33.45 -33.48 12.79
N ALA A 179 -34.61 -32.86 13.00
CA ALA A 179 -35.06 -31.69 12.23
C ALA A 179 -34.12 -30.50 12.42
N LYS A 180 -33.68 -30.22 13.66
CA LYS A 180 -32.77 -29.10 13.93
C LYS A 180 -31.39 -29.35 13.35
N ILE A 181 -30.88 -30.58 13.40
CA ILE A 181 -29.61 -30.94 12.79
C ILE A 181 -29.70 -30.79 11.26
N LYS A 182 -30.80 -31.23 10.62
CA LYS A 182 -31.02 -31.02 9.18
C LYS A 182 -31.04 -29.55 8.81
N GLU A 183 -31.67 -28.69 9.62
CA GLU A 183 -31.63 -27.23 9.46
C GLU A 183 -30.19 -26.70 9.52
N ILE A 184 -29.41 -27.14 10.52
CA ILE A 184 -28.01 -26.74 10.70
C ILE A 184 -27.15 -27.17 9.51
N LEU A 185 -27.26 -28.45 9.10
CA LEU A 185 -26.51 -28.98 7.95
C LEU A 185 -26.86 -28.22 6.67
N ASN A 186 -28.15 -27.95 6.43
CA ASN A 186 -28.58 -27.20 5.25
C ASN A 186 -27.98 -25.79 5.19
N ALA A 187 -27.92 -25.10 6.33
CA ALA A 187 -27.39 -23.73 6.42
C ALA A 187 -25.85 -23.68 6.43
N SER A 188 -25.19 -24.71 6.94
CA SER A 188 -23.73 -24.72 7.16
C SER A 188 -22.96 -25.37 6.02
N ASP A 189 -23.44 -26.52 5.53
CA ASP A 189 -22.88 -27.25 4.40
C ASP A 189 -23.93 -28.21 3.83
N SER A 190 -24.76 -27.70 2.91
CA SER A 190 -25.85 -28.47 2.32
C SER A 190 -25.39 -29.70 1.53
N SER A 191 -24.10 -29.79 1.16
CA SER A 191 -23.54 -30.98 0.51
C SER A 191 -23.42 -32.18 1.46
N LYS A 192 -23.36 -31.92 2.77
CA LYS A 192 -23.31 -32.95 3.83
C LYS A 192 -24.70 -33.37 4.31
N LEU A 193 -25.77 -32.72 3.84
CA LEU A 193 -27.14 -33.08 4.17
C LEU A 193 -27.63 -34.26 3.31
N LYS A 194 -28.10 -35.32 3.96
CA LYS A 194 -28.88 -36.38 3.34
C LYS A 194 -30.31 -36.34 3.87
N THR A 195 -31.24 -35.91 3.03
CA THR A 195 -32.64 -35.65 3.41
C THR A 195 -33.36 -36.90 3.93
N ASN A 196 -32.96 -38.09 3.48
CA ASN A 196 -33.51 -39.38 3.88
C ASN A 196 -32.76 -40.07 5.03
N ALA A 197 -31.69 -39.47 5.56
CA ALA A 197 -31.02 -39.96 6.76
C ALA A 197 -31.75 -39.49 8.04
N GLU A 198 -31.53 -40.23 9.13
CA GLU A 198 -31.88 -39.83 10.49
C GLU A 198 -30.62 -39.35 11.21
N TYR A 199 -30.69 -38.21 11.89
CA TYR A 199 -29.59 -37.61 12.63
C TYR A 199 -29.84 -37.65 14.14
N THR A 200 -28.87 -38.16 14.91
CA THR A 200 -28.98 -38.21 16.38
C THR A 200 -27.68 -37.83 17.07
N VAL A 201 -27.77 -37.13 18.20
CA VAL A 201 -26.60 -36.78 19.02
C VAL A 201 -26.12 -37.97 19.85
N LYS A 202 -24.81 -38.22 19.86
CA LYS A 202 -24.15 -39.31 20.60
C LYS A 202 -22.88 -38.83 21.30
N ASN A 203 -22.32 -39.68 22.17
CA ASN A 203 -21.06 -39.48 22.88
C ASN A 203 -21.05 -38.23 23.79
N LYS A 204 -19.93 -37.98 24.46
CA LYS A 204 -19.72 -36.78 25.28
C LYS A 204 -19.26 -35.61 24.40
N PRO A 205 -19.72 -34.37 24.65
CA PRO A 205 -19.27 -33.20 23.91
C PRO A 205 -17.79 -32.88 24.21
N GLY A 206 -17.09 -32.30 23.25
CA GLY A 206 -15.73 -31.80 23.41
C GLY A 206 -15.69 -30.29 23.58
N PHE A 207 -14.88 -29.78 24.51
CA PHE A 207 -14.60 -28.36 24.67
C PHE A 207 -13.11 -28.16 24.42
N THR A 208 -12.78 -27.38 23.39
CA THR A 208 -11.42 -27.22 22.87
C THR A 208 -10.94 -25.78 23.00
N SER A 209 -9.62 -25.58 23.00
CA SER A 209 -9.01 -24.25 23.10
C SER A 209 -9.31 -23.35 21.90
N ASN A 210 -9.73 -23.92 20.76
CA ASN A 210 -10.13 -23.16 19.58
C ASN A 210 -11.53 -22.52 19.68
N ASN A 211 -12.08 -22.34 20.88
CA ASN A 211 -13.39 -21.72 21.12
C ASN A 211 -14.59 -22.46 20.47
N LEU A 212 -14.50 -23.78 20.31
CA LEU A 212 -15.55 -24.64 19.76
C LEU A 212 -16.06 -25.67 20.77
N ILE A 213 -17.36 -25.94 20.69
CA ILE A 213 -18.01 -27.14 21.24
C ILE A 213 -18.12 -28.17 20.11
N HIS A 214 -17.55 -29.34 20.31
CA HIS A 214 -17.62 -30.46 19.38
C HIS A 214 -18.74 -31.42 19.80
N ILE A 215 -19.72 -31.63 18.92
CA ILE A 215 -20.87 -32.52 19.15
C ILE A 215 -20.86 -33.64 18.11
N ASN A 216 -20.77 -34.89 18.58
CA ASN A 216 -20.86 -36.04 17.68
C ASN A 216 -22.30 -36.30 17.26
N VAL A 217 -22.53 -36.28 15.94
CA VAL A 217 -23.83 -36.56 15.33
C VAL A 217 -23.72 -37.81 14.47
N PHE A 218 -24.57 -38.80 14.74
CA PHE A 218 -24.72 -39.97 13.89
C PHE A 218 -25.69 -39.66 12.75
N GLU A 219 -25.21 -39.75 11.52
CA GLU A 219 -26.01 -39.86 10.30
C GLU A 219 -26.32 -41.34 10.06
N ILE A 220 -27.61 -41.70 10.07
CA ILE A 220 -28.10 -43.06 9.90
C ILE A 220 -28.87 -43.14 8.58
N LEU A 221 -28.35 -43.91 7.62
CA LEU A 221 -29.01 -44.16 6.33
C LEU A 221 -29.11 -45.67 6.09
N GLY A 222 -30.30 -46.22 6.32
CA GLY A 222 -30.49 -47.67 6.34
C GLY A 222 -29.65 -48.31 7.45
N SER A 223 -28.76 -49.25 7.08
CA SER A 223 -27.82 -49.89 8.02
C SER A 223 -26.48 -49.14 8.16
N SER A 224 -26.24 -48.09 7.39
CA SER A 224 -24.99 -47.33 7.43
C SER A 224 -25.06 -46.23 8.48
N VAL A 225 -24.03 -46.15 9.33
CA VAL A 225 -23.85 -45.08 10.32
C VAL A 225 -22.56 -44.34 10.03
N LYS A 226 -22.64 -43.01 9.97
CA LYS A 226 -21.50 -42.12 9.78
C LYS A 226 -21.48 -41.08 10.90
N ASN A 227 -20.29 -40.79 11.44
CA ASN A 227 -20.13 -39.73 12.43
C ASN A 227 -19.85 -38.40 11.74
N LEU A 228 -20.51 -37.35 12.21
CA LEU A 228 -20.25 -35.96 11.87
C LEU A 228 -19.79 -35.22 13.14
N ASP A 229 -18.85 -34.29 12.98
CA ASP A 229 -18.45 -33.37 14.05
C ASP A 229 -19.17 -32.03 13.86
N LEU A 230 -20.26 -31.83 14.58
CA LEU A 230 -20.92 -30.53 14.62
C LEU A 230 -20.14 -29.60 15.57
N GLN A 231 -19.50 -28.60 14.98
CA GLN A 231 -18.63 -27.64 15.66
C GLN A 231 -19.41 -26.35 15.91
N ILE A 232 -19.71 -26.06 17.17
CA ILE A 232 -20.49 -24.89 17.57
C ILE A 232 -19.55 -23.88 18.24
N PRO A 233 -19.36 -22.68 17.68
CA PRO A 233 -18.63 -21.63 18.38
C PRO A 233 -19.21 -21.35 19.77
N TYR A 234 -18.35 -21.12 20.76
CA TYR A 234 -18.79 -20.77 22.12
C TYR A 234 -19.75 -19.59 22.10
N SER A 235 -19.46 -18.56 21.29
CA SER A 235 -20.30 -17.38 21.16
C SER A 235 -21.64 -17.63 20.44
N SER A 236 -21.85 -18.81 19.87
CA SER A 236 -23.15 -19.24 19.32
C SER A 236 -24.08 -19.87 20.37
N VAL A 237 -23.69 -19.87 21.65
CA VAL A 237 -24.49 -20.41 22.76
C VAL A 237 -24.70 -19.36 23.85
N ASN A 238 -25.94 -19.21 24.30
CA ASN A 238 -26.30 -18.41 25.48
C ASN A 238 -26.88 -19.33 26.55
N PHE A 239 -26.57 -19.06 27.82
CA PHE A 239 -27.20 -19.75 28.93
C PHE A 239 -28.37 -18.92 29.48
N ASN A 240 -29.59 -19.46 29.42
CA ASN A 240 -30.79 -18.88 30.00
C ASN A 240 -31.34 -19.81 31.09
N ILE A 241 -31.01 -19.50 32.34
CA ILE A 241 -31.35 -20.32 33.50
C ILE A 241 -32.45 -19.61 34.26
N SER A 242 -33.67 -20.12 34.08
CA SER A 242 -34.86 -19.62 34.77
C SER A 242 -34.94 -20.18 36.20
N ASN A 243 -35.55 -19.40 37.11
CA ASN A 243 -35.80 -19.80 38.50
C ASN A 243 -34.53 -20.17 39.29
N MET A 244 -33.39 -19.54 38.97
CA MET A 244 -32.14 -19.71 39.71
C MET A 244 -32.29 -19.08 41.10
N GLN A 245 -32.08 -19.87 42.15
CA GLN A 245 -32.06 -19.41 43.53
C GLN A 245 -30.69 -18.82 43.86
N ILE A 246 -30.66 -17.64 44.45
CA ILE A 246 -29.45 -16.98 44.93
C ILE A 246 -29.59 -16.73 46.43
N SER A 247 -28.59 -17.17 47.19
CA SER A 247 -28.42 -16.83 48.59
C SER A 247 -27.28 -15.82 48.74
N VAL A 248 -27.54 -14.73 49.45
CA VAL A 248 -26.54 -13.70 49.77
C VAL A 248 -26.42 -13.58 51.27
N SER A 249 -25.19 -13.59 51.79
CA SER A 249 -24.87 -13.48 53.21
C SER A 249 -23.53 -12.78 53.42
N GLY A 250 -23.25 -12.33 54.64
CA GLY A 250 -22.02 -11.63 55.01
C GLY A 250 -22.18 -10.84 56.30
N ASP A 251 -21.11 -10.20 56.76
CA ASP A 251 -21.17 -9.33 57.94
C ASP A 251 -22.08 -8.14 57.66
N ASN A 252 -23.02 -7.88 58.57
CA ASN A 252 -24.02 -6.82 58.42
C ASN A 252 -24.87 -6.94 57.14
N VAL A 253 -25.02 -8.14 56.58
CA VAL A 253 -25.93 -8.42 55.45
C VAL A 253 -27.06 -9.33 55.93
N GLN A 254 -28.31 -8.95 55.68
CA GLN A 254 -29.46 -9.81 55.94
C GLN A 254 -29.44 -10.97 54.93
N THR A 255 -29.33 -12.20 55.44
CA THR A 255 -29.40 -13.40 54.59
C THR A 255 -30.69 -13.38 53.79
N THR A 256 -30.54 -13.37 52.46
CA THR A 256 -31.67 -13.28 51.52
C THR A 256 -31.57 -14.42 50.53
N ASN A 257 -32.68 -15.14 50.37
CA ASN A 257 -32.86 -16.16 49.34
C ASN A 257 -33.92 -15.65 48.37
N ALA A 258 -33.55 -15.53 47.10
CA ALA A 258 -34.47 -15.05 46.06
C ALA A 258 -34.25 -15.81 44.75
N THR A 259 -35.31 -15.90 43.95
CA THR A 259 -35.25 -16.47 42.61
C THR A 259 -35.08 -15.39 41.56
N THR A 260 -34.28 -15.66 40.54
CA THR A 260 -34.05 -14.77 39.39
C THR A 260 -33.83 -15.58 38.12
N THR A 261 -33.75 -14.90 36.99
CA THR A 261 -33.32 -15.48 35.71
C THR A 261 -31.90 -15.02 35.40
N LEU A 262 -31.01 -15.96 35.10
CA LEU A 262 -29.68 -15.65 34.58
C LEU A 262 -29.69 -15.76 33.05
N ASN A 263 -29.37 -14.66 32.37
CA ASN A 263 -29.03 -14.64 30.96
C ASN A 263 -27.52 -14.40 30.83
N TYR A 264 -26.78 -15.42 30.41
CA TYR A 264 -25.35 -15.35 30.18
C TYR A 264 -25.05 -15.46 28.69
N ASN A 265 -24.53 -14.39 28.11
CA ASN A 265 -24.07 -14.33 26.73
C ASN A 265 -22.62 -14.82 26.66
N VAL A 266 -22.39 -16.00 26.10
CA VAL A 266 -21.03 -16.50 25.96
C VAL A 266 -20.32 -15.64 24.91
N ALA A 267 -19.28 -14.95 25.33
CA ALA A 267 -18.66 -13.91 24.53
C ALA A 267 -17.60 -14.48 23.57
N ILE A 268 -17.23 -13.67 22.58
CA ILE A 268 -16.13 -13.97 21.66
C ILE A 268 -14.80 -13.71 22.37
N ASN A 269 -13.91 -14.70 22.34
CA ASN A 269 -12.53 -14.56 22.79
C ASN A 269 -11.69 -13.87 21.70
N THR A 270 -10.88 -12.89 22.09
CA THR A 270 -9.99 -12.13 21.18
C THR A 270 -8.66 -12.82 20.91
N GLU A 271 -8.30 -13.83 21.69
CA GLU A 271 -7.04 -14.56 21.54
C GLU A 271 -7.06 -15.45 20.29
N THR A 272 -6.07 -15.25 19.43
CA THR A 272 -5.87 -16.05 18.22
C THR A 272 -5.26 -17.40 18.57
N ASN A 273 -5.83 -18.48 18.04
CA ASN A 273 -5.30 -19.83 18.25
C ASN A 273 -4.06 -20.15 17.41
N SER A 274 -3.89 -19.43 16.29
CA SER A 274 -2.76 -19.55 15.37
C SER A 274 -2.00 -18.22 15.35
N THR A 275 -0.88 -18.15 16.07
CA THR A 275 0.00 -16.97 16.03
C THR A 275 0.97 -17.00 14.85
N GLN A 276 1.15 -18.17 14.23
CA GLN A 276 1.99 -18.38 13.06
C GLN A 276 1.37 -19.38 12.09
N ILE A 277 1.17 -18.94 10.85
CA ILE A 277 0.67 -19.81 9.78
C ILE A 277 1.82 -20.65 9.23
N ALA A 278 1.60 -21.97 9.09
CA ALA A 278 2.63 -22.89 8.58
C ALA A 278 2.90 -22.72 7.08
N SER A 279 1.90 -22.26 6.31
CA SER A 279 2.01 -21.99 4.88
C SER A 279 3.03 -20.90 4.58
N ARG A 280 3.86 -21.13 3.56
CA ARG A 280 4.86 -20.18 3.06
C ARG A 280 4.56 -19.79 1.62
N PRO A 281 3.71 -18.79 1.38
CA PRO A 281 3.42 -18.36 0.02
C PRO A 281 4.66 -17.77 -0.63
N THR A 282 4.76 -17.85 -1.95
CA THR A 282 5.80 -17.17 -2.73
C THR A 282 5.29 -15.84 -3.24
N ALA A 283 6.01 -14.74 -3.05
CA ALA A 283 5.65 -13.40 -3.54
C ALA A 283 6.82 -12.75 -4.31
N THR A 284 6.56 -11.68 -5.07
CA THR A 284 7.63 -10.76 -5.51
C THR A 284 7.82 -9.63 -4.50
N ALA A 285 8.90 -8.84 -4.65
CA ALA A 285 9.18 -7.71 -3.79
C ALA A 285 8.11 -6.60 -3.86
N SER A 286 7.44 -6.42 -5.00
CA SER A 286 6.29 -5.51 -5.08
C SER A 286 5.02 -6.11 -4.48
N GLU A 287 4.81 -7.41 -4.66
CA GLU A 287 3.61 -8.10 -4.16
C GLU A 287 3.55 -8.16 -2.63
N ILE A 288 4.68 -8.24 -1.94
CA ILE A 288 4.69 -8.37 -0.47
C ILE A 288 4.15 -7.14 0.25
N SER A 289 4.19 -5.98 -0.40
CA SER A 289 3.62 -4.73 0.13
C SER A 289 2.09 -4.68 -0.02
N ASP A 290 1.51 -5.60 -0.79
CA ASP A 290 0.08 -5.72 -1.04
C ASP A 290 -0.50 -6.91 -0.26
N VAL A 291 -1.13 -6.61 0.88
CA VAL A 291 -1.76 -7.62 1.74
C VAL A 291 -2.76 -8.49 0.99
N ASN A 292 -3.47 -7.95 0.00
CA ASN A 292 -4.49 -8.69 -0.72
C ASN A 292 -3.87 -9.82 -1.55
N LYS A 293 -2.74 -9.55 -2.22
CA LYS A 293 -2.03 -10.59 -2.97
C LYS A 293 -1.53 -11.70 -2.06
N VAL A 294 -0.99 -11.35 -0.90
CA VAL A 294 -0.52 -12.35 0.08
C VAL A 294 -1.70 -13.18 0.62
N LEU A 295 -2.83 -12.55 0.94
CA LEU A 295 -4.02 -13.24 1.43
C LEU A 295 -4.64 -14.17 0.39
N VAL A 296 -4.64 -13.79 -0.90
CA VAL A 296 -5.06 -14.68 -1.99
C VAL A 296 -4.17 -15.92 -2.06
N LYS A 297 -2.84 -15.74 -1.97
CA LYS A 297 -1.89 -16.88 -1.97
C LYS A 297 -2.00 -17.77 -0.74
N LEU A 298 -2.49 -17.23 0.37
CA LEU A 298 -2.81 -17.99 1.59
C LEU A 298 -4.19 -18.67 1.55
N GLY A 299 -5.04 -18.36 0.55
CA GLY A 299 -6.41 -18.87 0.48
C GLY A 299 -7.39 -18.14 1.42
N PHE A 300 -7.00 -17.00 1.97
CA PHE A 300 -7.85 -16.18 2.86
C PHE A 300 -8.57 -15.05 2.14
N ALA A 301 -8.34 -14.90 0.84
CA ALA A 301 -9.06 -13.97 0.00
C ALA A 301 -9.19 -14.54 -1.42
N GLU A 302 -10.17 -14.03 -2.16
CA GLU A 302 -10.44 -14.43 -3.55
C GLU A 302 -10.53 -13.18 -4.44
N ILE A 303 -10.12 -13.32 -5.70
CA ILE A 303 -10.21 -12.26 -6.71
C ILE A 303 -11.52 -12.44 -7.47
N GLY A 304 -12.41 -11.45 -7.38
CA GLY A 304 -13.65 -11.38 -8.14
C GLY A 304 -13.42 -11.12 -9.64
N SER A 305 -14.49 -11.26 -10.44
CA SER A 305 -14.44 -11.04 -11.89
C SER A 305 -14.12 -9.60 -12.31
N ASP A 306 -14.20 -8.65 -11.39
CA ASP A 306 -13.90 -7.23 -11.54
C ASP A 306 -12.53 -6.85 -10.93
N ASN A 307 -11.69 -7.83 -10.60
CA ASN A 307 -10.44 -7.69 -9.86
C ASN A 307 -10.59 -7.15 -8.43
N ASN A 308 -11.79 -7.10 -7.86
CA ASN A 308 -11.95 -6.78 -6.44
C ASN A 308 -11.59 -7.98 -5.57
N VAL A 309 -10.84 -7.75 -4.51
CA VAL A 309 -10.44 -8.79 -3.57
C VAL A 309 -11.43 -8.87 -2.42
N THR A 310 -12.00 -10.05 -2.20
CA THR A 310 -12.95 -10.32 -1.11
C THR A 310 -12.32 -11.29 -0.11
N LEU A 311 -12.36 -10.96 1.18
CA LEU A 311 -11.86 -11.84 2.23
C LEU A 311 -12.76 -13.07 2.40
N ASN A 312 -12.14 -14.24 2.53
CA ASN A 312 -12.83 -15.47 2.88
C ASN A 312 -13.05 -15.50 4.41
N GLN A 313 -14.21 -14.97 4.83
CA GLN A 313 -14.56 -14.83 6.25
C GLN A 313 -14.53 -16.16 7.00
N LYS A 314 -15.00 -17.25 6.37
CA LYS A 314 -15.02 -18.58 6.99
C LYS A 314 -13.60 -19.09 7.24
N ALA A 315 -12.74 -19.04 6.23
CA ALA A 315 -11.36 -19.50 6.35
C ALA A 315 -10.59 -18.70 7.43
N LEU A 316 -10.79 -17.38 7.51
CA LEU A 316 -10.19 -16.54 8.55
C LEU A 316 -10.71 -16.88 9.96
N GLN A 317 -12.02 -17.10 10.13
CA GLN A 317 -12.59 -17.48 11.43
C GLN A 317 -12.04 -18.83 11.90
N GLU A 318 -11.94 -19.81 11.00
CA GLU A 318 -11.38 -21.14 11.30
C GLU A 318 -9.88 -21.09 11.63
N GLU A 319 -9.09 -20.35 10.85
CA GLU A 319 -7.64 -20.23 11.08
C GLU A 319 -7.32 -19.50 12.40
N LEU A 320 -8.02 -18.39 12.68
CA LEU A 320 -7.77 -17.61 13.89
C LEU A 320 -8.48 -18.19 15.12
N GLY A 321 -9.50 -19.02 14.91
CA GLY A 321 -10.42 -19.49 15.95
C GLY A 321 -11.17 -18.34 16.65
N ILE A 322 -11.43 -17.27 15.90
CA ILE A 322 -12.23 -16.11 16.32
C ILE A 322 -13.49 -16.11 15.47
N TYR A 323 -14.59 -16.61 16.04
CA TYR A 323 -15.84 -16.84 15.32
C TYR A 323 -16.87 -15.74 15.57
N ASN A 324 -17.90 -15.70 14.73
CA ASN A 324 -19.03 -14.75 14.81
C ASN A 324 -18.60 -13.28 14.65
N VAL A 325 -17.56 -13.07 13.85
CA VAL A 325 -17.02 -11.74 13.49
C VAL A 325 -16.94 -11.57 11.98
N VAL A 326 -16.87 -10.31 11.54
CA VAL A 326 -16.47 -9.91 10.20
C VAL A 326 -15.06 -9.32 10.29
N PHE A 327 -14.15 -9.83 9.47
CA PHE A 327 -12.80 -9.27 9.31
C PHE A 327 -12.81 -8.22 8.19
N SER A 328 -12.12 -7.11 8.46
CA SER A 328 -11.93 -6.00 7.51
C SER A 328 -10.56 -5.33 7.74
N ASN A 329 -10.26 -4.31 6.93
CA ASN A 329 -9.08 -3.45 7.07
C ASN A 329 -7.75 -4.24 7.19
N ALA A 330 -7.58 -5.24 6.31
CA ALA A 330 -6.36 -6.04 6.28
C ALA A 330 -5.12 -5.15 6.01
N SER A 331 -4.02 -5.46 6.68
CA SER A 331 -2.72 -4.83 6.46
C SER A 331 -1.58 -5.82 6.67
N ILE A 332 -0.44 -5.57 6.03
CA ILE A 332 0.77 -6.39 6.15
C ILE A 332 1.96 -5.50 6.48
N ALA A 333 2.81 -5.96 7.39
CA ALA A 333 4.06 -5.30 7.74
C ALA A 333 5.14 -6.34 8.10
N PRO A 334 6.43 -6.03 7.94
CA PRO A 334 7.50 -6.91 8.42
C PRO A 334 7.39 -7.17 9.93
N SER A 335 7.51 -8.43 10.35
CA SER A 335 7.50 -8.86 11.76
C SER A 335 8.94 -9.16 12.20
N GLY A 336 9.62 -8.16 12.77
CA GLY A 336 11.01 -8.26 13.23
C GLY A 336 12.08 -7.83 12.21
N THR A 337 13.30 -8.37 12.32
CA THR A 337 14.41 -8.06 11.40
C THR A 337 14.32 -8.95 10.17
N THR A 338 13.86 -8.40 9.05
CA THR A 338 14.01 -9.04 7.75
C THR A 338 15.49 -8.96 7.36
N THR A 339 16.10 -10.10 7.05
CA THR A 339 17.35 -10.10 6.27
C THR A 339 16.99 -9.55 4.89
N ASP A 340 17.46 -8.33 4.62
CA ASP A 340 17.48 -7.69 3.30
C ASP A 340 16.11 -7.26 2.73
N GLY A 341 15.08 -7.10 3.58
CA GLY A 341 13.79 -6.54 3.17
C GLY A 341 12.98 -7.40 2.20
N GLN A 342 13.42 -8.63 1.93
CA GLN A 342 12.87 -9.44 0.85
C GLN A 342 12.48 -10.87 1.26
N SER A 343 12.90 -11.50 2.36
CA SER A 343 12.28 -12.79 2.77
C SER A 343 12.24 -12.89 4.28
N GLY A 344 11.12 -13.34 4.84
CA GLY A 344 10.97 -13.42 6.28
C GLY A 344 9.54 -13.41 6.80
N ALA A 345 9.42 -13.18 8.10
CA ALA A 345 8.15 -13.10 8.80
C ALA A 345 7.47 -11.75 8.54
N TYR A 346 6.19 -11.81 8.17
CA TYR A 346 5.31 -10.67 8.00
C TYR A 346 4.12 -10.82 8.95
N LYS A 347 3.75 -9.73 9.59
CA LYS A 347 2.58 -9.64 10.45
C LYS A 347 1.41 -9.16 9.59
N ILE A 348 0.37 -9.98 9.51
CA ILE A 348 -0.91 -9.59 8.92
C ILE A 348 -1.85 -9.19 10.04
N SER A 349 -2.51 -8.04 9.91
CA SER A 349 -3.46 -7.53 10.90
C SER A 349 -4.82 -7.23 10.26
N PHE A 350 -5.90 -7.41 11.03
CA PHE A 350 -7.27 -7.13 10.65
C PHE A 350 -8.00 -6.40 11.76
N ASP A 351 -9.09 -5.72 11.40
CA ASP A 351 -10.15 -5.36 12.33
C ASP A 351 -11.18 -6.50 12.34
N ALA A 352 -11.37 -7.15 13.49
CA ALA A 352 -12.45 -8.09 13.72
C ALA A 352 -13.61 -7.35 14.39
N THR A 353 -14.82 -7.47 13.84
CA THR A 353 -16.04 -6.84 14.39
C THR A 353 -17.12 -7.89 14.62
N PRO A 354 -17.71 -8.03 15.82
CA PRO A 354 -18.83 -8.94 16.05
C PRO A 354 -19.97 -8.69 15.07
N ILE A 355 -20.58 -9.76 14.55
CA ILE A 355 -21.63 -9.65 13.54
C ILE A 355 -22.83 -8.88 14.12
N ALA A 356 -23.21 -7.80 13.44
CA ALA A 356 -24.28 -6.91 13.88
C ALA A 356 -25.65 -7.63 13.93
N ASN A 357 -26.53 -7.15 14.82
CA ASN A 357 -27.90 -7.65 15.00
C ASN A 357 -28.04 -9.14 15.41
N LYS A 358 -26.94 -9.78 15.82
CA LYS A 358 -26.93 -11.16 16.33
C LYS A 358 -26.66 -11.27 17.83
N GLY A 359 -26.39 -10.15 18.50
CA GLY A 359 -26.15 -10.10 19.94
C GLY A 359 -24.77 -10.57 20.39
N PHE A 360 -23.85 -10.84 19.45
CA PHE A 360 -22.48 -11.21 19.79
C PHE A 360 -21.71 -10.03 20.38
N VAL A 361 -20.93 -10.31 21.43
CA VAL A 361 -20.08 -9.34 22.13
C VAL A 361 -18.73 -9.96 22.43
N TRP A 362 -17.73 -9.13 22.63
CA TRP A 362 -16.45 -9.53 23.20
C TRP A 362 -16.58 -9.81 24.70
N GLU A 363 -15.57 -10.45 25.29
CA GLU A 363 -15.56 -10.80 26.73
C GLU A 363 -15.68 -9.60 27.68
N ASP A 364 -15.40 -8.38 27.21
CA ASP A 364 -15.62 -7.13 27.95
C ASP A 364 -17.03 -6.55 27.77
N GLY A 365 -17.92 -7.26 27.06
CA GLY A 365 -19.29 -6.86 26.77
C GLY A 365 -19.46 -5.86 25.62
N THR A 366 -18.37 -5.47 24.95
CA THR A 366 -18.44 -4.51 23.82
C THR A 366 -18.68 -5.20 22.48
N SER A 367 -19.17 -4.44 21.49
CA SER A 367 -19.34 -4.89 20.10
C SER A 367 -18.50 -4.09 19.10
N THR A 368 -17.56 -3.27 19.60
CA THR A 368 -16.67 -2.45 18.76
C THR A 368 -15.60 -3.30 18.11
N ALA A 369 -15.08 -2.87 16.95
CA ALA A 369 -13.98 -3.55 16.28
C ALA A 369 -12.74 -3.69 17.20
N LYS A 370 -12.05 -4.83 17.11
CA LYS A 370 -10.78 -5.09 17.79
C LYS A 370 -9.74 -5.57 16.79
N SER A 371 -8.51 -5.12 16.97
CA SER A 371 -7.39 -5.52 16.11
C SER A 371 -6.92 -6.92 16.49
N VAL A 372 -6.76 -7.77 15.48
CA VAL A 372 -6.22 -9.12 15.61
C VAL A 372 -5.13 -9.33 14.56
N SER A 373 -4.20 -10.24 14.81
CA SER A 373 -3.07 -10.43 13.91
C SER A 373 -2.43 -11.80 14.04
N PHE A 374 -1.81 -12.25 12.96
CA PHE A 374 -0.96 -13.44 12.91
C PHE A 374 0.33 -13.16 12.13
N ASP A 375 1.35 -13.96 12.37
CA ASP A 375 2.58 -13.94 11.58
C ASP A 375 2.56 -15.01 10.47
N VAL A 376 3.14 -14.68 9.33
CA VAL A 376 3.34 -15.58 8.19
C VAL A 376 4.73 -15.42 7.62
N ASN A 377 5.38 -16.53 7.29
CA ASN A 377 6.65 -16.49 6.57
C ASN A 377 6.36 -16.43 5.07
N VAL A 378 6.88 -15.40 4.37
CA VAL A 378 6.72 -15.28 2.92
C VAL A 378 8.08 -15.45 2.24
N ASP A 379 8.13 -16.35 1.27
CA ASP A 379 9.30 -16.56 0.43
C ASP A 379 9.22 -15.58 -0.75
N VAL A 380 10.13 -14.62 -0.85
CA VAL A 380 10.16 -13.79 -2.07
C VAL A 380 11.07 -14.47 -3.07
N GLY A 381 10.48 -14.86 -4.21
CA GLY A 381 11.25 -15.47 -5.29
C GLY A 381 12.25 -14.48 -5.89
N ASN A 382 13.28 -15.00 -6.56
CA ASN A 382 14.15 -14.14 -7.37
C ASN A 382 13.30 -13.40 -8.41
N ILE A 383 13.54 -12.10 -8.61
CA ILE A 383 12.91 -11.30 -9.65
C ILE A 383 13.39 -11.84 -11.00
N THR A 384 12.47 -12.33 -11.84
CA THR A 384 12.76 -12.69 -13.23
C THR A 384 12.61 -11.44 -14.11
N PRO A 385 13.67 -10.87 -14.70
CA PRO A 385 13.55 -9.69 -15.55
C PRO A 385 12.66 -9.97 -16.78
N ASP A 386 11.64 -9.15 -17.01
CA ASP A 386 10.72 -9.28 -18.13
C ASP A 386 10.94 -8.12 -19.13
N LEU A 387 11.88 -8.32 -20.06
CA LEU A 387 12.30 -7.31 -21.03
C LEU A 387 11.21 -7.10 -22.09
N ASN A 388 10.82 -5.84 -22.31
CA ASN A 388 9.87 -5.49 -23.35
C ASN A 388 10.41 -5.86 -24.74
N GLN A 389 9.61 -6.56 -25.56
CA GLN A 389 10.01 -6.98 -26.91
C GLN A 389 10.29 -5.81 -27.86
N THR A 390 9.65 -4.67 -27.61
CA THR A 390 9.83 -3.42 -28.35
C THR A 390 9.94 -2.28 -27.37
N ILE A 391 10.97 -1.46 -27.54
CA ILE A 391 11.25 -0.27 -26.75
C ILE A 391 11.31 0.92 -27.71
N ASN A 392 10.40 1.87 -27.53
CA ASN A 392 10.36 3.13 -28.28
C ASN A 392 10.45 4.27 -27.29
N LEU A 393 11.58 4.96 -27.25
CA LEU A 393 11.85 6.05 -26.32
C LEU A 393 12.10 7.35 -27.09
N THR A 394 11.89 8.45 -26.39
CA THR A 394 12.27 9.78 -26.83
C THR A 394 13.07 10.44 -25.73
N GLY A 395 14.15 11.14 -26.07
CA GLY A 395 14.83 12.01 -25.12
C GLY A 395 16.21 12.48 -25.59
N SER A 396 17.02 12.96 -24.64
CA SER A 396 18.32 13.55 -24.93
C SER A 396 19.29 12.58 -25.60
N VAL A 397 20.06 13.11 -26.56
CA VAL A 397 21.16 12.38 -27.23
C VAL A 397 22.13 11.72 -26.23
N SER A 398 22.32 12.34 -25.06
CA SER A 398 23.25 11.90 -24.01
C SER A 398 22.89 10.54 -23.40
N LYS A 399 21.67 10.06 -23.61
CA LYS A 399 21.20 8.74 -23.19
C LYS A 399 21.57 7.61 -24.15
N ILE A 400 22.05 7.93 -25.35
CA ILE A 400 22.47 6.94 -26.35
C ILE A 400 23.87 7.18 -26.90
N PHE A 401 24.40 8.40 -26.86
CA PHE A 401 25.76 8.73 -27.28
C PHE A 401 26.47 9.57 -26.23
N ASP A 402 27.77 9.32 -26.05
CA ASP A 402 28.62 10.20 -25.26
C ASP A 402 29.00 11.44 -26.10
N THR A 403 28.45 12.58 -25.70
CA THR A 403 28.65 13.87 -26.38
C THR A 403 29.85 14.66 -25.88
N THR A 404 30.64 14.13 -24.93
CA THR A 404 31.80 14.85 -24.37
C THR A 404 32.84 15.19 -25.43
N THR A 405 33.45 16.37 -25.35
CA THR A 405 34.34 16.90 -26.41
C THR A 405 35.80 16.42 -26.30
N THR A 406 36.17 15.72 -25.23
CA THR A 406 37.55 15.23 -25.03
C THR A 406 37.76 13.87 -25.69
N SER A 407 38.61 13.83 -26.71
CA SER A 407 38.95 12.58 -27.42
C SER A 407 39.71 11.62 -26.50
N GLY A 408 39.33 10.33 -26.52
CA GLY A 408 39.96 9.25 -25.75
C GLY A 408 39.29 8.87 -24.42
N THR A 409 38.30 9.64 -23.95
CA THR A 409 37.54 9.35 -22.70
C THR A 409 36.06 9.01 -22.93
N ARG A 410 35.60 9.04 -24.19
CA ARG A 410 34.19 8.77 -24.53
C ARG A 410 33.80 7.33 -24.22
N LYS A 411 32.66 7.16 -23.58
CA LYS A 411 31.98 5.88 -23.41
C LYS A 411 31.46 5.40 -24.76
N ASP A 412 31.45 4.08 -24.96
CA ASP A 412 30.78 3.49 -26.11
C ASP A 412 29.25 3.50 -25.97
N THR A 413 28.54 3.39 -27.09
CA THR A 413 27.07 3.40 -27.15
C THR A 413 26.44 2.29 -26.28
N ASN A 414 27.08 1.12 -26.18
CA ASN A 414 26.60 0.03 -25.33
C ASN A 414 26.56 0.46 -23.86
N THR A 415 27.63 1.10 -23.40
CA THR A 415 27.80 1.58 -22.02
C THR A 415 26.77 2.66 -21.69
N VAL A 416 26.59 3.64 -22.57
CA VAL A 416 25.63 4.73 -22.35
C VAL A 416 24.19 4.19 -22.26
N ILE A 417 23.78 3.30 -23.16
CA ILE A 417 22.45 2.68 -23.12
C ILE A 417 22.29 1.81 -21.86
N ALA A 418 23.31 1.06 -21.46
CA ALA A 418 23.28 0.25 -20.24
C ALA A 418 23.09 1.11 -18.97
N GLU A 419 23.70 2.29 -18.93
CA GLU A 419 23.52 3.25 -17.84
C GLU A 419 22.08 3.81 -17.80
N ASP A 420 21.48 4.14 -18.95
CA ASP A 420 20.07 4.60 -19.00
C ASP A 420 19.09 3.49 -18.58
N ILE A 421 19.31 2.24 -19.01
CA ILE A 421 18.52 1.08 -18.57
C ILE A 421 18.62 0.90 -17.05
N LYS A 422 19.83 0.98 -16.49
CA LYS A 422 20.04 0.84 -15.05
C LYS A 422 19.37 1.96 -14.25
N ALA A 423 19.40 3.19 -14.76
CA ALA A 423 18.79 4.34 -14.10
C ALA A 423 17.25 4.33 -14.19
N ASN A 424 16.70 3.80 -15.30
CA ASN A 424 15.28 3.89 -15.64
C ASN A 424 14.70 2.53 -16.09
N PRO A 425 14.84 1.43 -15.31
CA PRO A 425 14.45 0.08 -15.74
C PRO A 425 12.96 -0.04 -16.12
N GLU A 426 12.09 0.80 -15.54
CA GLU A 426 10.66 0.90 -15.88
C GLU A 426 10.37 1.20 -17.36
N ASN A 427 11.31 1.83 -18.07
CA ASN A 427 11.16 2.11 -19.50
C ASN A 427 11.49 0.89 -20.38
N TYR A 428 12.11 -0.14 -19.82
CA TYR A 428 12.67 -1.27 -20.55
C TYR A 428 12.07 -2.62 -20.17
N PHE A 429 11.65 -2.77 -18.92
CA PHE A 429 11.09 -4.01 -18.38
C PHE A 429 9.66 -3.79 -17.92
N SER A 430 8.77 -4.75 -18.19
CA SER A 430 7.38 -4.71 -17.70
C SER A 430 7.32 -4.71 -16.16
N ASN A 431 8.32 -5.32 -15.53
CA ASN A 431 8.56 -5.35 -14.08
C ASN A 431 9.74 -4.45 -13.64
N GLY A 432 10.01 -3.38 -14.39
CA GLY A 432 11.15 -2.50 -14.12
C GLY A 432 11.11 -1.82 -12.75
N SER A 433 9.93 -1.57 -12.18
CA SER A 433 9.79 -1.07 -10.80
C SER A 433 10.41 -1.99 -9.77
N ASP A 434 10.31 -3.31 -9.96
CA ASP A 434 10.86 -4.31 -9.05
C ASP A 434 12.39 -4.31 -9.15
N LEU A 435 12.91 -4.26 -10.38
CA LEU A 435 14.36 -4.18 -10.65
C LEU A 435 15.00 -2.91 -10.08
N LYS A 436 14.27 -1.79 -10.06
CA LYS A 436 14.75 -0.50 -9.51
C LYS A 436 15.08 -0.57 -8.01
N THR A 437 14.51 -1.53 -7.29
CA THR A 437 14.78 -1.73 -5.85
C THR A 437 16.12 -2.40 -5.56
N ILE A 438 16.78 -2.96 -6.58
CA ILE A 438 18.00 -3.75 -6.45
C ILE A 438 19.23 -2.85 -6.52
N SER A 439 19.87 -2.63 -5.37
CA SER A 439 21.00 -1.68 -5.25
C SER A 439 22.26 -2.10 -6.03
N ASP A 440 22.50 -3.40 -6.20
CA ASP A 440 23.63 -3.97 -6.90
C ASP A 440 23.30 -4.41 -8.34
N LEU A 441 22.16 -3.94 -8.89
CA LEU A 441 21.74 -4.28 -10.24
C LEU A 441 22.84 -3.93 -11.26
N ALA A 442 23.29 -4.94 -11.99
CA ALA A 442 24.24 -4.81 -13.08
C ALA A 442 23.50 -5.03 -14.41
N VAL A 443 23.72 -4.09 -15.33
CA VAL A 443 23.15 -4.12 -16.68
C VAL A 443 24.29 -4.05 -17.67
N THR A 444 24.25 -4.91 -18.69
CA THR A 444 25.14 -4.83 -19.85
C THR A 444 24.33 -4.89 -21.12
N VAL A 445 24.75 -4.13 -22.12
CA VAL A 445 24.09 -4.05 -23.42
C VAL A 445 25.07 -4.44 -24.52
N ASN A 446 24.57 -5.12 -25.54
CA ASN A 446 25.28 -5.34 -26.79
C ASN A 446 24.35 -5.06 -27.98
N GLY A 447 24.52 -3.89 -28.60
CA GLY A 447 23.85 -3.51 -29.84
C GLY A 447 24.59 -3.95 -31.11
N ASN A 448 25.72 -4.65 -31.00
CA ASN A 448 26.61 -4.99 -32.11
C ASN A 448 27.00 -3.76 -32.96
N PHE A 449 27.20 -2.60 -32.30
CA PHE A 449 27.60 -1.37 -32.98
C PHE A 449 28.98 -1.55 -33.65
N PRO A 450 29.15 -1.14 -34.91
CA PRO A 450 30.43 -1.22 -35.58
C PRO A 450 31.43 -0.24 -34.95
N THR A 451 32.73 -0.55 -35.08
CA THR A 451 33.79 0.41 -34.78
C THR A 451 33.56 1.69 -35.60
N SER A 452 33.84 2.85 -34.98
CA SER A 452 33.68 4.14 -35.67
C SER A 452 34.48 4.17 -36.97
N THR A 453 33.83 4.58 -38.06
CA THR A 453 34.50 4.83 -39.35
C THR A 453 34.86 6.32 -39.53
N TRP A 454 34.48 7.17 -38.58
CA TRP A 454 34.81 8.59 -38.57
C TRP A 454 36.25 8.76 -38.07
N THR A 455 37.12 9.22 -38.96
CA THR A 455 38.57 9.30 -38.74
C THR A 455 39.09 10.59 -39.37
N GLY A 456 40.21 11.10 -38.87
CA GLY A 456 40.85 12.31 -39.39
C GLY A 456 41.05 13.34 -38.29
N SER A 457 40.91 14.62 -38.63
CA SER A 457 41.07 15.69 -37.63
C SER A 457 39.85 15.75 -36.69
N PRO A 458 40.01 16.10 -35.41
CA PRO A 458 38.91 16.44 -34.51
C PRO A 458 38.13 17.69 -34.96
N TYR A 459 36.87 17.81 -34.52
CA TYR A 459 35.98 18.92 -34.86
C TYR A 459 36.61 20.30 -34.71
N GLU A 460 37.12 20.64 -33.54
CA GLU A 460 37.73 21.96 -33.27
C GLU A 460 38.90 22.27 -34.22
N THR A 461 39.60 21.24 -34.70
CA THR A 461 40.70 21.41 -35.66
C THR A 461 40.15 21.67 -37.06
N TRP A 462 39.27 20.83 -37.58
CA TRP A 462 38.81 21.00 -38.97
C TRP A 462 37.80 22.13 -39.14
N LYS A 463 36.99 22.45 -38.14
CA LYS A 463 36.06 23.59 -38.16
C LYS A 463 36.78 24.90 -38.46
N SER A 464 37.97 25.09 -37.89
CA SER A 464 38.80 26.29 -38.13
C SER A 464 39.22 26.47 -39.59
N THR A 465 39.14 25.42 -40.41
CA THR A 465 39.47 25.44 -41.84
C THR A 465 38.27 25.76 -42.74
N VAL A 466 37.05 25.82 -42.18
CA VAL A 466 35.80 26.09 -42.91
C VAL A 466 35.47 27.58 -42.83
N THR A 467 35.19 28.21 -43.97
CA THR A 467 34.73 29.61 -44.01
C THR A 467 33.24 29.70 -43.69
N SER A 468 32.78 30.84 -43.18
CA SER A 468 31.37 31.06 -42.84
C SER A 468 30.39 30.89 -44.01
N THR A 469 30.87 31.02 -45.25
CA THR A 469 30.11 30.78 -46.49
C THR A 469 29.91 29.29 -46.81
N ASN A 470 30.65 28.41 -46.14
CA ASN A 470 30.63 26.96 -46.37
C ASN A 470 30.04 26.22 -45.15
N VAL A 471 29.06 26.84 -44.49
CA VAL A 471 28.33 26.25 -43.36
C VAL A 471 26.87 26.06 -43.78
N GLY A 472 26.36 24.83 -43.67
CA GLY A 472 24.98 24.49 -43.98
C GLY A 472 24.31 23.80 -42.80
N ILE A 473 22.98 23.91 -42.70
CA ILE A 473 22.16 23.23 -41.68
C ILE A 473 21.21 22.25 -42.36
N TYR A 474 21.12 21.03 -41.84
CA TYR A 474 20.17 20.03 -42.30
C TYR A 474 18.74 20.54 -42.11
N SER A 475 17.99 20.63 -43.20
CA SER A 475 16.67 21.28 -43.18
C SER A 475 15.61 20.43 -42.49
N PRO A 476 14.71 21.02 -41.67
CA PRO A 476 13.55 20.34 -41.11
C PRO A 476 12.56 19.84 -42.17
N SER A 477 12.65 20.33 -43.42
CA SER A 477 11.85 19.85 -44.55
C SER A 477 12.31 18.48 -45.07
N LEU A 478 13.47 18.00 -44.64
CA LEU A 478 14.00 16.68 -44.99
C LEU A 478 13.56 15.64 -43.94
N PRO A 479 13.41 14.37 -44.32
CA PRO A 479 13.03 13.31 -43.38
C PRO A 479 14.05 13.12 -42.26
N GLN A 480 13.59 12.74 -41.05
CA GLN A 480 14.50 12.28 -39.99
C GLN A 480 15.35 11.08 -40.45
N LEU A 481 16.58 11.02 -39.97
CA LEU A 481 17.58 10.02 -40.31
C LEU A 481 17.54 8.86 -39.31
N ASN A 482 16.96 7.72 -39.72
CA ASN A 482 17.01 6.50 -38.92
C ASN A 482 18.34 5.76 -39.16
N ILE A 483 19.22 5.78 -38.16
CA ILE A 483 20.55 5.16 -38.17
C ILE A 483 20.62 3.97 -37.22
N SER A 484 21.45 2.99 -37.52
CA SER A 484 21.80 1.90 -36.60
C SER A 484 23.06 2.17 -35.77
N SER A 485 23.85 3.17 -36.18
CA SER A 485 25.05 3.66 -35.49
C SER A 485 25.48 4.99 -36.12
N LEU A 486 26.36 5.76 -35.46
CA LEU A 486 26.94 6.96 -36.08
C LEU A 486 27.69 6.65 -37.39
N SER A 487 28.28 5.46 -37.53
CA SER A 487 28.91 5.04 -38.80
C SER A 487 27.89 4.83 -39.92
N ASP A 488 26.67 4.39 -39.59
CA ASP A 488 25.58 4.18 -40.55
C ASP A 488 25.10 5.50 -41.19
N LEU A 489 25.33 6.64 -40.54
CA LEU A 489 25.03 7.96 -41.10
C LEU A 489 25.66 8.18 -42.49
N LYS A 490 26.87 7.62 -42.73
CA LYS A 490 27.53 7.69 -44.05
C LYS A 490 26.76 6.97 -45.16
N THR A 491 25.97 5.96 -44.81
CA THR A 491 25.18 5.17 -45.77
C THR A 491 23.81 5.82 -46.02
N LYS A 492 23.23 6.44 -44.98
CA LYS A 492 21.91 7.09 -45.05
C LYS A 492 21.91 8.35 -45.90
N ILE A 493 23.04 9.04 -46.00
CA ILE A 493 23.20 10.23 -46.84
C ILE A 493 24.21 9.92 -47.95
N ASN A 494 23.75 9.26 -49.02
CA ASN A 494 24.60 8.97 -50.20
C ASN A 494 24.97 10.25 -50.97
N GLN A 495 25.81 10.17 -52.01
CA GLN A 495 26.28 11.34 -52.76
C GLN A 495 25.16 12.25 -53.30
N LEU A 496 24.06 11.66 -53.81
CA LEU A 496 22.88 12.43 -54.26
C LEU A 496 22.13 13.05 -53.08
N GLY A 497 22.08 12.34 -51.95
CA GLY A 497 21.57 12.85 -50.67
C GLY A 497 22.36 14.04 -50.15
N ILE A 498 23.70 13.98 -50.16
CA ILE A 498 24.56 15.09 -49.74
C ILE A 498 24.30 16.32 -50.61
N TYR A 499 24.24 16.15 -51.93
CA TYR A 499 23.92 17.25 -52.84
C TYR A 499 22.57 17.89 -52.51
N ASN A 500 21.52 17.09 -52.31
CA ASN A 500 20.18 17.60 -51.97
C ASN A 500 20.16 18.30 -50.61
N VAL A 501 20.86 17.77 -49.60
CA VAL A 501 21.00 18.41 -48.29
C VAL A 501 21.67 19.77 -48.44
N LEU A 502 22.84 19.82 -49.10
CA LEU A 502 23.58 21.07 -49.30
C LEU A 502 22.76 22.11 -50.08
N LEU A 503 22.06 21.68 -51.14
CA LEU A 503 21.18 22.55 -51.93
C LEU A 503 20.06 23.12 -51.06
N THR A 504 19.43 22.30 -50.23
CA THR A 504 18.35 22.73 -49.33
C THR A 504 18.88 23.67 -48.24
N SER A 505 20.14 23.51 -47.83
CA SER A 505 20.85 24.44 -46.93
C SER A 505 21.30 25.74 -47.61
N GLY A 506 21.00 25.93 -48.90
CA GLY A 506 21.37 27.13 -49.68
C GLY A 506 22.77 27.09 -50.29
N LEU A 507 23.47 25.96 -50.22
CA LEU A 507 24.82 25.78 -50.77
C LEU A 507 24.75 25.07 -52.13
N THR A 508 25.21 25.75 -53.18
CA THR A 508 25.16 25.21 -54.56
C THR A 508 26.56 24.94 -55.09
N TYR A 509 26.82 23.70 -55.51
CA TYR A 509 28.08 23.29 -56.11
C TYR A 509 27.82 22.55 -57.43
N SER A 510 28.23 23.16 -58.55
CA SER A 510 28.06 22.57 -59.88
C SER A 510 29.25 21.68 -60.27
N GLY A 511 28.97 20.51 -60.86
CA GLY A 511 30.00 19.58 -61.34
C GLY A 511 30.91 19.02 -60.24
N ALA A 512 30.43 18.95 -59.00
CA ALA A 512 31.21 18.54 -57.84
C ALA A 512 30.92 17.10 -57.39
N THR A 513 31.89 16.49 -56.71
CA THR A 513 31.71 15.24 -55.95
C THR A 513 31.81 15.51 -54.46
N PHE A 514 31.15 14.66 -53.66
CA PHE A 514 30.99 14.84 -52.23
C PHE A 514 31.47 13.61 -51.47
N ALA A 515 32.22 13.82 -50.38
CA ALA A 515 32.66 12.75 -49.49
C ALA A 515 32.68 13.21 -48.03
N PHE A 516 32.29 12.33 -47.12
CA PHE A 516 32.46 12.56 -45.69
C PHE A 516 33.93 12.42 -45.27
N GLN A 517 34.41 13.34 -44.43
CA GLN A 517 35.77 13.33 -43.88
C GLN A 517 35.77 13.67 -42.39
N ASN A 518 36.91 13.46 -41.74
CA ASN A 518 37.19 13.87 -40.35
C ASN A 518 36.30 13.22 -39.29
N GLU A 519 36.56 13.56 -38.02
CA GLU A 519 35.75 13.15 -36.89
C GLU A 519 34.50 14.03 -36.74
N LEU A 520 33.43 13.47 -36.17
CA LEU A 520 32.19 14.17 -35.86
C LEU A 520 32.37 15.18 -34.70
N GLY A 521 31.64 16.29 -34.74
CA GLY A 521 31.56 17.26 -33.65
C GLY A 521 30.19 17.28 -32.99
N PHE A 522 30.12 17.12 -31.67
CA PHE A 522 28.94 17.47 -30.89
C PHE A 522 29.19 18.82 -30.25
N THR A 523 28.21 19.71 -30.31
CA THR A 523 28.28 21.07 -29.81
C THR A 523 27.04 21.39 -28.97
N ASP A 524 27.17 22.41 -28.12
CA ASP A 524 26.10 22.80 -27.19
C ASP A 524 24.89 23.42 -27.90
N ASP A 525 24.98 23.76 -29.19
CA ASP A 525 23.88 24.28 -30.00
C ASP A 525 22.98 23.17 -30.60
N ASP A 526 22.90 21.99 -29.97
CA ASP A 526 22.06 20.86 -30.41
C ASP A 526 22.35 20.36 -31.84
N LEU A 527 23.61 20.50 -32.28
CA LEU A 527 24.06 20.06 -33.61
C LEU A 527 25.08 18.92 -33.54
N LEU A 528 24.92 17.99 -34.50
CA LEU A 528 25.98 17.10 -34.96
C LEU A 528 26.65 17.71 -36.19
N HIS A 529 27.91 18.09 -36.06
CA HIS A 529 28.71 18.63 -37.14
C HIS A 529 29.40 17.52 -37.96
N VAL A 530 29.22 17.58 -39.27
CA VAL A 530 29.76 16.64 -40.25
C VAL A 530 30.57 17.38 -41.31
N CYS A 531 31.84 17.02 -41.47
CA CYS A 531 32.68 17.58 -42.52
C CYS A 531 32.41 16.91 -43.87
N VAL A 532 31.90 17.69 -44.82
CA VAL A 532 31.70 17.28 -46.22
C VAL A 532 32.78 17.89 -47.10
N ARG A 533 33.61 17.03 -47.69
CA ARG A 533 34.58 17.42 -48.71
C ARG A 533 33.87 17.58 -50.05
N VAL A 534 33.92 18.78 -50.61
CA VAL A 534 33.45 19.08 -51.95
C VAL A 534 34.66 19.16 -52.89
N THR A 535 34.68 18.34 -53.93
CA THR A 535 35.72 18.32 -54.96
C THR A 535 35.14 18.80 -56.28
N SER A 536 35.68 19.89 -56.83
CA SER A 536 35.21 20.49 -58.08
C SER A 536 36.37 20.89 -58.98
N THR A 537 36.08 21.28 -60.23
CA THR A 537 37.08 21.85 -61.15
C THR A 537 37.70 23.16 -60.67
N TYR A 538 37.06 23.84 -59.71
CA TYR A 538 37.52 25.12 -59.14
C TYR A 538 38.32 24.93 -57.85
N GLY A 539 38.55 23.69 -57.44
CA GLY A 539 39.27 23.34 -56.22
C GLY A 539 38.42 22.56 -55.23
N ASN A 540 39.06 22.28 -54.09
CA ASN A 540 38.49 21.49 -53.02
C ASN A 540 38.14 22.39 -51.83
N VAL A 541 36.93 22.24 -51.31
CA VAL A 541 36.49 22.95 -50.09
C VAL A 541 35.90 21.97 -49.09
N ASN A 542 36.05 22.28 -47.81
CA ASN A 542 35.33 21.59 -46.74
C ASN A 542 34.08 22.40 -46.40
N VAL A 543 32.98 21.70 -46.20
CA VAL A 543 31.71 22.25 -45.75
C VAL A 543 31.41 21.68 -44.37
N ASP A 544 31.02 22.56 -43.46
CA ASP A 544 30.46 22.17 -42.16
C ASP A 544 28.95 22.00 -42.33
N LEU A 545 28.49 20.75 -42.28
CA LEU A 545 27.06 20.43 -42.27
C LEU A 545 26.65 20.15 -40.81
N GLY A 546 25.91 21.09 -40.22
CA GLY A 546 25.26 20.91 -38.93
C GLY A 546 23.94 20.17 -39.09
N ILE A 547 23.80 19.01 -38.46
CA ILE A 547 22.57 18.23 -38.42
C ILE A 547 21.96 18.41 -37.03
N PRO A 548 20.75 19.01 -36.89
CA PRO A 548 20.05 19.01 -35.61
C PRO A 548 19.97 17.60 -35.04
N LEU A 549 20.33 17.42 -33.77
CA LEU A 549 20.37 16.08 -33.18
C LEU A 549 18.98 15.42 -33.20
N SER A 550 17.93 16.21 -33.00
CA SER A 550 16.53 15.78 -33.15
C SER A 550 16.14 15.34 -34.57
N SER A 551 16.96 15.58 -35.59
CA SER A 551 16.78 15.01 -36.94
C SER A 551 17.32 13.58 -37.08
N ILE A 552 17.83 12.97 -36.00
CA ILE A 552 18.43 11.64 -36.00
C ILE A 552 17.67 10.72 -35.03
N ASN A 553 17.39 9.50 -35.47
CA ASN A 553 16.84 8.43 -34.65
C ASN A 553 17.79 7.24 -34.63
N LEU A 554 17.97 6.59 -33.48
CA LEU A 554 18.71 5.33 -33.38
C LEU A 554 17.73 4.15 -33.45
N THR A 555 17.98 3.19 -34.34
CA THR A 555 17.17 1.97 -34.48
C THR A 555 18.06 0.72 -34.50
N VAL A 556 17.81 -0.20 -33.56
CA VAL A 556 18.56 -1.45 -33.38
C VAL A 556 17.57 -2.62 -33.32
N SER A 557 17.61 -3.50 -34.32
CA SER A 557 16.60 -4.57 -34.50
C SER A 557 16.82 -5.82 -33.62
N ALA A 558 17.81 -5.82 -32.74
CA ALA A 558 18.08 -6.88 -31.77
C ALA A 558 19.09 -6.39 -30.72
N LEU A 559 18.71 -5.37 -29.95
CA LEU A 559 19.54 -4.91 -28.84
C LEU A 559 19.55 -6.02 -27.77
N ALA A 560 20.72 -6.59 -27.49
CA ALA A 560 20.86 -7.60 -26.46
C ALA A 560 21.10 -6.94 -25.10
N VAL A 561 20.29 -7.30 -24.10
CA VAL A 561 20.35 -6.79 -22.73
C VAL A 561 20.58 -7.97 -21.79
N SER A 562 21.55 -7.84 -20.88
CA SER A 562 21.74 -8.79 -19.79
C SER A 562 21.64 -8.06 -18.45
N VAL A 563 20.97 -8.70 -17.49
CA VAL A 563 20.71 -8.16 -16.15
C VAL A 563 21.05 -9.21 -15.10
N ASN A 564 21.78 -8.80 -14.07
CA ASN A 564 22.03 -9.61 -12.89
C ASN A 564 22.07 -8.73 -11.62
N GLY A 565 21.95 -9.35 -10.46
CA GLY A 565 21.97 -8.71 -9.15
C GLY A 565 21.54 -9.69 -8.07
N THR A 566 21.73 -9.33 -6.81
CA THR A 566 21.26 -10.14 -5.69
C THR A 566 19.73 -10.23 -5.72
N GLY A 567 19.18 -11.46 -5.64
CA GLY A 567 17.73 -11.67 -5.70
C GLY A 567 17.12 -11.51 -7.11
N VAL A 568 17.93 -11.45 -8.16
CA VAL A 568 17.47 -11.38 -9.57
C VAL A 568 17.89 -12.65 -10.30
N GLN A 569 16.94 -13.29 -11.00
CA GLN A 569 17.28 -14.35 -11.93
C GLN A 569 18.04 -13.75 -13.10
N THR A 570 19.26 -14.23 -13.36
CA THR A 570 20.10 -13.68 -14.42
C THR A 570 19.41 -13.78 -15.78
N LEU A 571 19.15 -12.62 -16.38
CA LEU A 571 18.79 -12.51 -17.79
C LEU A 571 20.09 -12.43 -18.60
N THR A 572 20.30 -13.37 -19.52
CA THR A 572 21.45 -13.35 -20.44
C THR A 572 20.96 -13.14 -21.86
N ASN A 573 21.41 -12.06 -22.49
CA ASN A 573 21.11 -11.71 -23.89
C ASN A 573 19.61 -11.73 -24.23
N GLY A 574 18.78 -11.07 -23.41
CA GLY A 574 17.41 -10.78 -23.79
C GLY A 574 17.39 -9.80 -24.95
N ASN A 575 16.63 -10.09 -26.01
CA ASN A 575 16.61 -9.27 -27.23
C ASN A 575 15.38 -8.37 -27.28
N THR A 576 15.57 -7.14 -27.72
CA THR A 576 14.48 -6.17 -27.95
C THR A 576 14.71 -5.38 -29.24
N ASN A 577 13.62 -4.95 -29.88
CA ASN A 577 13.66 -3.95 -30.93
C ASN A 577 13.71 -2.56 -30.28
N TYR A 578 14.84 -1.88 -30.43
CA TYR A 578 15.09 -0.61 -29.77
C TYR A 578 15.06 0.54 -30.77
N THR A 579 14.15 1.49 -30.55
CA THR A 579 14.10 2.77 -31.28
C THR A 579 14.20 3.92 -30.28
N TYR A 580 15.11 4.85 -30.55
CA TYR A 580 15.30 6.05 -29.76
C TYR A 580 15.18 7.29 -30.66
N ASN A 581 14.15 8.09 -30.44
CA ASN A 581 13.94 9.38 -31.09
C ASN A 581 14.67 10.46 -30.27
N ILE A 582 15.67 11.11 -30.87
CA ILE A 582 16.38 12.17 -30.16
C ILE A 582 15.45 13.39 -30.08
N GLY A 583 15.25 13.91 -28.88
CA GLY A 583 14.44 15.08 -28.66
C GLY A 583 15.15 16.38 -29.03
N ILE A 584 14.40 17.47 -29.07
CA ILE A 584 14.91 18.83 -29.18
C ILE A 584 15.37 19.27 -27.79
N ASP A 585 16.60 19.77 -27.68
CA ASP A 585 17.09 20.49 -26.50
C ASP A 585 16.47 21.91 -26.49
N ASP A 586 15.81 22.27 -25.39
CA ASP A 586 15.19 23.59 -25.23
C ASP A 586 16.12 24.64 -24.61
N THR A 587 17.38 24.28 -24.38
CA THR A 587 18.43 25.20 -23.91
C THR A 587 18.72 26.27 -24.95
N VAL A 588 18.54 27.54 -24.58
CA VAL A 588 18.78 28.68 -25.47
C VAL A 588 20.23 29.14 -25.40
N ASN A 589 20.99 28.90 -26.47
CA ASN A 589 22.37 29.35 -26.66
C ASN A 589 22.43 30.55 -27.61
N PHE A 590 21.86 31.69 -27.17
CA PHE A 590 21.61 32.83 -28.05
C PHE A 590 22.89 33.47 -28.61
N THR A 591 23.01 33.47 -29.94
CA THR A 591 24.03 34.21 -30.69
C THR A 591 23.41 35.42 -31.40
N LYS A 592 23.80 36.63 -30.97
CA LYS A 592 23.28 37.89 -31.53
C LYS A 592 23.66 38.03 -33.02
N PRO A 593 22.71 38.41 -33.91
CA PRO A 593 23.02 38.72 -35.30
C PRO A 593 24.03 39.89 -35.43
N THR A 594 24.94 39.80 -36.40
CA THR A 594 25.99 40.81 -36.64
C THR A 594 25.48 42.10 -37.29
N THR A 595 24.26 42.09 -37.84
CA THR A 595 23.61 43.25 -38.45
C THR A 595 22.21 43.38 -37.88
N VAL A 596 22.04 44.22 -36.86
CA VAL A 596 20.73 44.58 -36.30
C VAL A 596 20.43 46.04 -36.65
N SER A 597 19.19 46.31 -37.07
CA SER A 597 18.75 47.71 -37.26
C SER A 597 18.39 48.34 -35.91
N PRO A 598 18.65 49.63 -35.69
CA PRO A 598 18.18 50.33 -34.49
C PRO A 598 16.66 50.23 -34.38
N LEU A 599 16.14 50.01 -33.17
CA LEU A 599 14.70 50.01 -32.95
C LEU A 599 14.10 51.41 -33.10
N THR A 600 12.92 51.48 -33.70
CA THR A 600 12.01 52.61 -33.51
C THR A 600 11.24 52.43 -32.19
N GLU A 601 10.55 53.47 -31.73
CA GLU A 601 9.79 53.45 -30.47
C GLU A 601 8.65 52.43 -30.47
N GLU A 602 8.12 52.08 -31.65
CA GLU A 602 7.12 51.02 -31.83
C GLU A 602 7.71 49.63 -31.56
N ASN A 603 8.97 49.40 -31.95
CA ASN A 603 9.63 48.10 -31.83
C ASN A 603 9.97 47.76 -30.36
N LYS A 604 10.02 48.75 -29.47
CA LYS A 604 10.25 48.54 -28.03
C LYS A 604 9.07 47.88 -27.31
N THR A 605 7.88 47.97 -27.90
CA THR A 605 6.63 47.46 -27.29
C THR A 605 5.95 46.35 -28.09
N ASN A 606 6.45 46.05 -29.30
CA ASN A 606 5.90 45.02 -30.18
C ASN A 606 6.97 43.98 -30.53
N VAL A 607 6.79 42.76 -30.03
CA VAL A 607 7.73 41.64 -30.22
C VAL A 607 7.99 41.34 -31.69
N ASN A 608 6.97 41.42 -32.56
CA ASN A 608 7.13 41.08 -33.97
C ASN A 608 7.95 42.14 -34.73
N GLU A 609 7.80 43.40 -34.37
CA GLU A 609 8.62 44.48 -34.96
C GLU A 609 10.09 44.43 -34.46
N ALA A 610 10.30 44.02 -33.21
CA ALA A 610 11.63 43.70 -32.70
C ALA A 610 12.27 42.54 -33.48
N LEU A 611 11.51 41.48 -33.77
CA LEU A 611 11.97 40.35 -34.58
C LEU A 611 12.28 40.76 -36.03
N VAL A 612 11.54 41.69 -36.63
CA VAL A 612 11.89 42.27 -37.94
C VAL A 612 13.23 43.01 -37.86
N SER A 613 13.44 43.80 -36.81
CA SER A 613 14.69 44.58 -36.60
C SER A 613 15.93 43.69 -36.40
N LEU A 614 15.73 42.52 -35.79
CA LEU A 614 16.73 41.46 -35.63
C LEU A 614 16.94 40.62 -36.91
N GLY A 615 16.12 40.84 -37.95
CA GLY A 615 16.18 40.07 -39.21
C GLY A 615 15.54 38.69 -39.14
N PHE A 616 14.77 38.41 -38.08
CA PHE A 616 14.08 37.15 -37.81
C PHE A 616 12.65 37.09 -38.34
N ALA A 617 12.09 38.22 -38.79
CA ALA A 617 10.76 38.25 -39.39
C ALA A 617 10.69 39.23 -40.57
N THR A 618 9.70 39.03 -41.44
CA THR A 618 9.33 39.98 -42.50
C THR A 618 7.90 40.45 -42.31
N LYS A 619 7.68 41.77 -42.39
CA LYS A 619 6.35 42.39 -42.34
C LYS A 619 5.68 42.33 -43.71
N ASN A 620 4.44 41.84 -43.79
CA ASN A 620 3.67 41.82 -45.02
C ASN A 620 3.13 43.22 -45.35
N THR A 621 3.43 43.74 -46.55
CA THR A 621 3.04 45.09 -46.98
C THR A 621 1.88 45.12 -47.98
N ASN A 622 1.44 43.97 -48.50
CA ASN A 622 0.63 43.94 -49.73
C ASN A 622 -0.84 43.55 -49.51
N SER A 623 -1.11 42.48 -48.75
CA SER A 623 -2.45 41.85 -48.72
C SER A 623 -3.10 41.80 -47.33
N ASN A 624 -2.30 41.93 -46.27
CA ASN A 624 -2.79 42.09 -44.90
C ASN A 624 -1.74 42.88 -44.08
N PRO A 625 -1.76 44.22 -44.15
CA PRO A 625 -0.81 45.05 -43.42
C PRO A 625 -1.01 44.76 -41.92
N ASN A 626 0.07 44.39 -41.22
CA ASN A 626 0.13 43.91 -39.83
C ASN A 626 0.23 42.38 -39.64
N THR A 627 0.47 41.60 -40.70
CA THR A 627 0.91 40.20 -40.57
C THR A 627 2.42 40.07 -40.69
N TYR A 628 3.00 39.19 -39.88
CA TYR A 628 4.44 38.92 -39.83
C TYR A 628 4.70 37.47 -40.18
N THR A 629 5.76 37.22 -40.94
CA THR A 629 6.27 35.88 -41.23
C THR A 629 7.62 35.72 -40.56
N LEU A 630 7.70 34.86 -39.56
CA LEU A 630 8.95 34.55 -38.86
C LEU A 630 9.80 33.58 -39.71
N ASP A 631 11.10 33.80 -39.70
CA ASP A 631 12.11 32.97 -40.35
C ASP A 631 12.67 31.98 -39.34
N SER A 632 11.99 30.83 -39.20
CA SER A 632 12.39 29.79 -38.24
C SER A 632 13.82 29.32 -38.43
N THR A 633 14.38 29.36 -39.65
CA THR A 633 15.76 28.94 -39.90
C THR A 633 16.75 29.88 -39.23
N LYS A 634 16.53 31.19 -39.34
CA LYS A 634 17.38 32.19 -38.67
C LYS A 634 17.17 32.19 -37.17
N ILE A 635 15.94 32.03 -36.70
CA ILE A 635 15.62 31.95 -35.27
C ILE A 635 16.30 30.73 -34.65
N SER A 636 16.14 29.54 -35.24
CA SER A 636 16.79 28.32 -34.77
C SER A 636 18.30 28.45 -34.71
N LYS A 637 18.93 28.99 -35.76
CA LYS A 637 20.37 29.23 -35.77
C LYS A 637 20.82 30.22 -34.70
N ALA A 638 20.01 31.23 -34.39
CA ALA A 638 20.34 32.21 -33.37
C ALA A 638 20.13 31.66 -31.96
N LEU A 639 19.14 30.79 -31.74
CA LEU A 639 18.82 30.26 -30.41
C LEU A 639 19.52 28.94 -30.08
N GLY A 640 20.00 28.19 -31.08
CA GLY A 640 20.45 26.81 -30.90
C GLY A 640 19.29 25.81 -30.72
N VAL A 641 18.06 26.19 -31.07
CA VAL A 641 16.86 25.34 -30.92
C VAL A 641 16.25 25.07 -32.29
N TYR A 642 16.38 23.83 -32.77
CA TYR A 642 16.04 23.43 -34.13
C TYR A 642 14.70 22.67 -34.20
N ASN A 643 14.24 22.41 -35.43
CA ASN A 643 13.03 21.63 -35.73
C ASN A 643 11.73 22.16 -35.07
N CYS A 644 11.64 23.48 -34.87
CA CYS A 644 10.48 24.17 -34.34
C CYS A 644 9.88 25.19 -35.32
N THR A 645 8.60 25.48 -35.12
CA THR A 645 7.97 26.73 -35.54
C THR A 645 7.94 27.71 -34.38
N PHE A 646 8.02 29.01 -34.68
CA PHE A 646 8.08 30.06 -33.65
C PHE A 646 6.95 31.06 -33.81
N GLU A 647 6.48 31.57 -32.67
CA GLU A 647 5.53 32.66 -32.55
C GLU A 647 6.07 33.69 -31.55
N GLY A 648 5.99 34.98 -31.88
CA GLY A 648 6.37 36.05 -30.96
C GLY A 648 5.32 36.24 -29.86
N ILE A 649 5.74 36.16 -28.59
CA ILE A 649 4.83 36.28 -27.44
C ILE A 649 4.94 37.65 -26.78
N ALA A 650 6.15 38.03 -26.37
CA ALA A 650 6.36 39.26 -25.61
C ALA A 650 7.75 39.86 -25.83
N ILE A 651 7.84 41.17 -25.62
CA ILE A 651 9.08 41.90 -25.43
C ILE A 651 8.96 42.72 -24.14
N GLN A 652 9.97 42.64 -23.29
CA GLN A 652 10.02 43.37 -22.02
C GLN A 652 11.37 44.06 -21.86
N GLU A 653 11.35 45.33 -21.46
CA GLU A 653 12.57 46.06 -21.10
C GLU A 653 13.04 45.63 -19.71
N ASP A 654 14.25 45.08 -19.63
CA ASP A 654 14.88 44.66 -18.38
C ASP A 654 15.59 45.84 -17.68
N SER A 655 16.25 46.67 -18.49
CA SER A 655 17.01 47.86 -18.09
C SER A 655 17.19 48.74 -19.33
N ALA A 656 17.62 49.99 -19.17
CA ALA A 656 17.75 50.93 -20.28
C ALA A 656 18.43 50.29 -21.51
N ASN A 657 17.65 50.12 -22.58
CA ASN A 657 18.04 49.53 -23.87
C ASN A 657 18.35 48.01 -23.93
N ASN A 658 18.10 47.25 -22.87
CA ASN A 658 18.17 45.79 -22.88
C ASN A 658 16.77 45.18 -22.78
N TYR A 659 16.45 44.29 -23.71
CA TYR A 659 15.14 43.68 -23.83
C TYR A 659 15.21 42.15 -23.74
N THR A 660 14.28 41.57 -22.99
CA THR A 660 13.98 40.14 -23.04
C THR A 660 12.89 39.90 -24.07
N ILE A 661 13.17 39.05 -25.05
CA ILE A 661 12.19 38.56 -26.04
C ILE A 661 11.75 37.17 -25.61
N THR A 662 10.44 36.95 -25.61
CA THR A 662 9.81 35.65 -25.38
C THR A 662 9.18 35.15 -26.68
N LEU A 663 9.56 33.94 -27.09
CA LEU A 663 8.96 33.22 -28.21
C LEU A 663 8.26 31.97 -27.71
N LYS A 664 7.18 31.59 -28.37
CA LYS A 664 6.60 30.27 -28.24
C LYS A 664 7.16 29.38 -29.35
N ALA A 665 7.91 28.36 -28.97
CA ALA A 665 8.43 27.34 -29.87
C ALA A 665 7.52 26.11 -29.85
N THR A 666 7.12 25.63 -31.03
CA THR A 666 6.32 24.43 -31.19
C THR A 666 7.08 23.44 -32.05
N PRO A 667 7.38 22.21 -31.57
CA PRO A 667 8.02 21.18 -32.37
C PRO A 667 7.28 20.95 -33.69
N ASN A 668 8.03 20.77 -34.77
CA ASN A 668 7.48 20.39 -36.06
C ASN A 668 6.85 18.98 -35.97
N ALA A 669 5.99 18.65 -36.94
CA ALA A 669 5.40 17.31 -37.00
C ALA A 669 6.48 16.21 -36.99
N ASN A 670 6.29 15.19 -36.14
CA ASN A 670 7.20 14.07 -35.86
C ASN A 670 8.41 14.39 -34.97
N TYR A 671 8.57 15.63 -34.51
CA TYR A 671 9.59 16.02 -33.54
C TYR A 671 8.98 16.19 -32.15
N ASN A 672 9.81 15.96 -31.12
CA ASN A 672 9.45 16.08 -29.71
C ASN A 672 10.60 16.76 -28.97
N TRP A 673 10.31 17.35 -27.83
CA TRP A 673 11.34 17.79 -26.88
C TRP A 673 12.05 16.60 -26.24
N ASP A 674 13.21 16.85 -25.63
CA ASP A 674 13.97 15.87 -24.84
C ASP A 674 13.19 15.25 -23.67
N SER A 675 12.08 15.86 -23.25
CA SER A 675 11.18 15.26 -22.26
C SER A 675 10.16 14.27 -22.85
N GLY A 676 10.15 14.08 -24.17
CA GLY A 676 9.21 13.22 -24.89
C GLY A 676 7.87 13.87 -25.26
N THR A 677 7.68 15.17 -25.03
CA THR A 677 6.43 15.89 -25.37
C THR A 677 6.55 16.66 -26.69
N ASN A 678 5.42 16.92 -27.34
CA ASN A 678 5.33 17.80 -28.53
C ASN A 678 4.60 19.12 -28.24
N GLU A 679 4.35 19.43 -26.97
CA GLU A 679 3.68 20.65 -26.53
C GLU A 679 4.56 21.88 -26.77
N SER A 680 3.95 23.04 -27.03
CA SER A 680 4.71 24.28 -27.20
C SER A 680 5.41 24.71 -25.90
N ARG A 681 6.59 25.32 -26.00
CA ARG A 681 7.35 25.90 -24.87
C ARG A 681 7.65 27.37 -25.10
N GLU A 682 7.78 28.13 -24.02
CA GLU A 682 8.28 29.50 -24.07
C GLU A 682 9.81 29.51 -23.97
N LEU A 683 10.46 30.15 -24.93
CA LEU A 683 11.90 30.35 -24.97
C LEU A 683 12.19 31.84 -24.81
N THR A 684 13.18 32.18 -24.00
CA THR A 684 13.56 33.58 -23.76
C THR A 684 15.00 33.84 -24.12
N PHE A 685 15.27 35.02 -24.67
CA PHE A 685 16.63 35.48 -24.93
C PHE A 685 16.71 37.00 -24.80
N LYS A 686 17.93 37.48 -24.52
CA LYS A 686 18.19 38.91 -24.28
C LYS A 686 18.88 39.56 -25.46
N VAL A 687 18.47 40.78 -25.76
CA VAL A 687 19.04 41.60 -26.82
C VAL A 687 19.25 43.03 -26.35
N ASP A 688 20.44 43.56 -26.62
CA ASP A 688 20.67 45.00 -26.62
C ASP A 688 20.27 45.54 -27.98
N LEU A 689 19.33 46.48 -27.98
CA LEU A 689 18.70 47.03 -29.16
C LEU A 689 18.97 48.54 -29.34
N ALA A 690 19.95 49.10 -28.62
CA ALA A 690 20.41 50.47 -28.82
C ALA A 690 21.07 50.68 -30.20
N SER A 691 20.89 51.87 -30.76
CA SER A 691 21.74 52.40 -31.82
C SER A 691 23.19 52.47 -31.33
N SER A 692 24.12 51.80 -32.01
CA SER A 692 25.55 52.13 -31.90
C SER A 692 25.82 53.54 -32.43
#